data_AF-A0A0D2FIY6-F1
#
_entry.id   AF-A0A0D2FIY6-F1
#
_cell.length_a   1.000
_cell.length_b   1.000
_cell.length_c   1.000
_cell.angle_alpha   90.00
_cell.angle_beta   90.00
_cell.angle_gamma   90.00
#
_symmetry.space_group_name_H-M   'P 1'
#
loop_
_entity.id
_entity.type
_entity.pdbx_description
1 polymer ?
#
loop_
_entity_poly.entity_id
_entity_poly.type
_entity_poly.pdbx_seq_one_letter_code
_entity_poly.pdbx_strand_id
1 'polypeptide(L)'
;MLQNLIDQRQLQLCEERSASFRGTVRVELDDLEFEKLPSADSSANVARLREIFRTAGCYPLEPENRIVAIISDEKLKEILRTSKVTDHQLLENPDGIPPVVKFPAHCPLFCLEGRSRVEAAKQKILPPGKKHWAVDLYLEDASADLRNVLSEQYTNQRVYSDLEIYYNIHQYHKEGNVFAEGRWRARLSPNRQRNLKQFLKHSMLPAALNEVLTIPGQRFGFTLSMCHEVITMKCDEEFTHYFQHIVTIWSDILDGDEEMMQMTDKFTVENLQLRVPGRCEKDHEFVKPLMDDGSLFSFVTDVPRRNRIWENILKVSTLIPSLYGLGEDKKFLSPLAKILKRLFPVSPNQTLRMAMINSFKDSNQRSGAVCVQESDWSMRHYKGSLTQQLHWGIFQLFLFAGRDFTLFIPETPLKERGRPTPEPKRPDPYLWTSLARLASDLGFENDEIQKLLATDPDEKATSAFLLQARKPPIYTFTQSQFEQNKGRIIRILNTAKKNTHSLSTPTLFVKRNGEGLERRCGRHWELAYEYDHDHTFLPLFWTEDDNTCGEGISSLFVRVAVYKAFFSDLIFCETMQIPPVRFDTSEEQPHEDNDVSFEMSIDSNLLPYSQSSETKEERQNEFLQDKVRMLQLEVNKLRADVREEGKAAERKTLENLDSAHRQLQDYKSANQSLRGQLQQTQIECRERIVELERKNSDLQRELNQRCRENQSLVVQSTTNQNKISALEVRLSETHTALGNITAQQMKLRFDTVQGENAELRNRLQKALSDVKTARESLEQQTMSEEKDDRAKEDIIGLIQTLTTELCYLGQEMERMRRVLNENQDQIGQIKYDDLENASLSLKKEELNLQLARAGDGSWESNLHSNATQRTLVLHQTMQQATEVKDNVAKEWQLLKHGINALGTSFWTLKQGAHEAQQAQEQKLRDEREGFQSEKKEWSTVLEKANSDKDQALMERENLKSQVNALLREVEERQMLLNSARQTCEALQEEVTLKTQVSLLGSKPSDTQRLRRDINRIQKPRTRLKHSQIPRAKIRKGEPAIEAESKPLDFESIPNARNEKTVRIRFKVDRDRGGPTEVDLSRSKLEDVLRRCKRQGLIPHDTGGKAMVPEDAWDIINADGTFTVVFHLLQDIDVDEGFLRRRKRKKKPNSPKPTEEKDKNEALEILQYILNGT
;
A
#
# COMPACT_ATOMS: atom_id res chain seq x y z
N MET A 1 -3.43 -7.47 30.90
CA MET A 1 -2.07 -7.03 31.25
C MET A 1 -1.60 -5.88 30.36
N LEU A 2 -1.50 -6.02 29.04
CA LEU A 2 -1.05 -4.93 28.15
C LEU A 2 -1.97 -3.69 28.20
N GLN A 3 -3.29 -3.87 28.26
CA GLN A 3 -4.25 -2.76 28.36
C GLN A 3 -4.08 -1.97 29.68
N ASN A 4 -3.97 -2.64 30.83
CA ASN A 4 -3.73 -1.96 32.11
C ASN A 4 -2.43 -1.14 32.12
N LEU A 5 -1.37 -1.62 31.46
CA LEU A 5 -0.11 -0.87 31.30
C LEU A 5 -0.30 0.38 30.42
N ILE A 6 -1.11 0.28 29.36
CA ILE A 6 -1.47 1.41 28.51
C ILE A 6 -2.30 2.43 29.30
N ASP A 7 -3.31 1.97 30.04
CA ASP A 7 -4.20 2.83 30.83
C ASP A 7 -3.42 3.56 31.94
N GLN A 8 -2.52 2.86 32.64
CA GLN A 8 -1.61 3.47 33.63
C GLN A 8 -0.67 4.50 33.00
N ARG A 9 -0.10 4.20 31.82
CA ARG A 9 0.77 5.14 31.12
C ARG A 9 0.00 6.37 30.61
N GLN A 10 -1.24 6.17 30.16
CA GLN A 10 -2.12 7.25 29.73
C GLN A 10 -2.49 8.15 30.92
N LEU A 11 -2.80 7.57 32.09
CA LEU A 11 -3.02 8.32 33.33
C LEU A 11 -1.80 9.17 33.71
N GLN A 12 -0.60 8.57 33.72
CA GLN A 12 0.65 9.30 34.00
C GLN A 12 0.87 10.47 33.03
N LEU A 13 0.66 10.25 31.73
CA LEU A 13 0.81 11.32 30.73
C LEU A 13 -0.27 12.40 30.88
N CYS A 14 -1.50 12.05 31.25
CA CYS A 14 -2.57 13.02 31.53
C CYS A 14 -2.26 13.87 32.77
N GLU A 15 -1.76 13.26 33.83
CA GLU A 15 -1.34 13.95 35.06
C GLU A 15 -0.17 14.89 34.77
N GLU A 16 0.85 14.41 34.06
CA GLU A 16 2.03 15.20 33.70
C GLU A 16 1.67 16.35 32.73
N ARG A 17 0.80 16.08 31.74
CA ARG A 17 0.28 17.10 30.82
C ARG A 17 -0.50 18.18 31.56
N SER A 18 -1.31 17.81 32.54
CA SER A 18 -2.07 18.77 33.35
C SER A 18 -1.15 19.58 34.28
N ALA A 19 -0.11 18.95 34.83
CA ALA A 19 0.85 19.60 35.72
C ALA A 19 1.78 20.59 34.98
N SER A 20 2.13 20.29 33.73
CA SER A 20 3.06 21.08 32.91
C SER A 20 2.38 22.17 32.07
N PHE A 21 1.07 22.05 31.79
CA PHE A 21 0.34 23.05 31.01
C PHE A 21 0.22 24.40 31.74
N ARG A 22 0.44 25.50 31.02
CA ARG A 22 0.44 26.88 31.55
C ARG A 22 -0.55 27.81 30.85
N GLY A 23 -1.42 27.26 29.99
CA GLY A 23 -2.44 28.02 29.27
C GLY A 23 -2.14 28.23 27.79
N THR A 24 -3.06 28.92 27.12
CA THR A 24 -2.97 29.22 25.68
C THR A 24 -2.73 30.72 25.49
N VAL A 25 -1.81 31.10 24.60
CA VAL A 25 -1.49 32.50 24.27
C VAL A 25 -1.58 32.76 22.78
N ARG A 26 -1.71 34.02 22.38
CA ARG A 26 -1.50 34.47 21.00
C ARG A 26 -0.13 35.14 20.87
N VAL A 27 0.68 34.61 19.95
CA VAL A 27 2.07 35.05 19.72
C VAL A 27 2.21 35.55 18.29
N GLU A 28 2.99 36.61 18.10
CA GLU A 28 3.32 37.10 16.76
C GLU A 28 4.14 36.06 15.98
N LEU A 29 3.85 35.86 14.69
CA LEU A 29 4.49 34.81 13.89
C LEU A 29 6.03 34.92 13.84
N ASP A 30 6.55 36.13 14.00
CA ASP A 30 7.99 36.42 13.94
C ASP A 30 8.72 36.09 15.26
N ASP A 31 7.98 35.92 16.36
CA ASP A 31 8.51 35.54 17.69
C ASP A 31 8.51 34.01 17.91
N LEU A 32 8.05 33.22 16.93
CA LEU A 32 8.03 31.75 16.97
C LEU A 32 9.28 31.15 16.34
N GLU A 33 10.03 30.39 17.11
CA GLU A 33 11.18 29.60 16.65
C GLU A 33 10.88 28.11 16.69
N PHE A 34 11.52 27.39 15.76
CA PHE A 34 11.39 25.94 15.62
C PHE A 34 12.78 25.34 15.47
N GLU A 35 12.90 24.05 15.76
CA GLU A 35 14.15 23.31 15.56
C GLU A 35 14.66 23.47 14.12
N LYS A 36 15.95 23.85 13.98
CA LYS A 36 16.60 24.15 12.69
C LYS A 36 16.94 22.89 11.89
N LEU A 37 16.65 21.70 12.42
CA LEU A 37 16.80 20.47 11.66
C LEU A 37 15.94 20.49 10.40
N PRO A 38 16.36 19.82 9.32
CA PRO A 38 15.53 19.56 8.15
C PRO A 38 14.46 18.51 8.53
N SER A 39 13.55 18.88 9.43
CA SER A 39 12.26 18.19 9.54
C SER A 39 11.49 18.44 8.25
N ALA A 40 10.81 17.41 7.72
CA ALA A 40 10.08 17.44 6.45
C ALA A 40 8.85 18.36 6.43
N ASP A 41 9.08 19.64 6.66
CA ASP A 41 8.28 20.71 6.08
C ASP A 41 8.68 20.84 4.62
N SER A 42 8.29 19.81 3.86
CA SER A 42 8.33 19.86 2.41
C SER A 42 7.66 21.16 1.97
N SER A 43 8.30 21.93 1.09
CA SER A 43 7.67 23.09 0.46
C SER A 43 6.29 22.74 -0.10
N ALA A 44 6.04 21.46 -0.45
CA ALA A 44 4.75 20.93 -0.84
C ALA A 44 3.70 20.91 0.28
N ASN A 45 4.07 20.63 1.54
CA ASN A 45 3.14 20.69 2.68
C ASN A 45 2.81 22.15 3.03
N VAL A 46 3.81 23.02 3.00
CA VAL A 46 3.61 24.48 3.13
C VAL A 46 2.70 24.99 2.01
N ALA A 47 2.94 24.60 0.75
CA ALA A 47 2.11 24.97 -0.39
C ALA A 47 0.68 24.40 -0.31
N ARG A 48 0.52 23.16 0.16
CA ARG A 48 -0.79 22.56 0.41
C ARG A 48 -1.55 23.32 1.50
N LEU A 49 -0.91 23.58 2.64
CA LEU A 49 -1.51 24.34 3.74
C LEU A 49 -1.83 25.77 3.32
N ARG A 50 -0.97 26.39 2.50
CA ARG A 50 -1.24 27.69 1.88
C ARG A 50 -2.51 27.65 1.04
N GLU A 51 -2.69 26.63 0.22
CA GLU A 51 -3.89 26.48 -0.61
C GLU A 51 -5.14 26.16 0.22
N ILE A 52 -5.01 25.35 1.27
CA ILE A 52 -6.08 25.10 2.25
C ILE A 52 -6.47 26.40 2.94
N PHE A 53 -5.51 27.18 3.43
CA PHE A 53 -5.78 28.46 4.08
C PHE A 53 -6.40 29.48 3.11
N ARG A 54 -6.07 29.41 1.82
CA ARG A 54 -6.68 30.24 0.78
C ARG A 54 -8.13 29.82 0.46
N THR A 55 -8.41 28.52 0.46
CA THR A 55 -9.68 27.95 0.00
C THR A 55 -10.71 27.78 1.13
N ALA A 56 -10.28 27.21 2.25
CA ALA A 56 -11.11 26.91 3.42
C ALA A 56 -11.00 27.99 4.52
N GLY A 57 -10.04 28.90 4.42
CA GLY A 57 -9.75 29.90 5.44
C GLY A 57 -8.64 29.47 6.41
N CYS A 58 -8.02 30.45 7.07
CA CYS A 58 -7.01 30.23 8.11
C CYS A 58 -7.65 30.52 9.48
N TYR A 59 -7.71 29.51 10.36
CA TYR A 59 -8.30 29.62 11.69
C TYR A 59 -7.28 29.31 12.79
N PRO A 60 -6.37 30.24 13.13
CA PRO A 60 -5.27 30.00 14.09
C PRO A 60 -5.71 29.74 15.53
N LEU A 61 -6.97 30.04 15.87
CA LEU A 61 -7.53 29.91 17.23
C LEU A 61 -8.18 28.54 17.48
N GLU A 62 -8.56 27.84 16.41
CA GLU A 62 -9.20 26.53 16.49
C GLU A 62 -8.26 25.54 17.19
N PRO A 63 -8.74 24.75 18.16
CA PRO A 63 -7.91 23.79 18.90
C PRO A 63 -7.08 22.86 18.00
N GLU A 64 -7.59 22.56 16.80
CA GLU A 64 -6.97 21.69 15.78
C GLU A 64 -5.78 22.36 15.05
N ASN A 65 -5.65 23.68 15.15
CA ASN A 65 -4.62 24.49 14.50
C ASN A 65 -3.64 25.13 15.49
N ARG A 66 -3.84 24.95 16.81
CA ARG A 66 -2.92 25.44 17.84
C ARG A 66 -1.56 24.78 17.73
N ILE A 67 -0.54 25.49 18.21
CA ILE A 67 0.84 25.02 18.21
C ILE A 67 1.28 24.78 19.64
N VAL A 68 2.07 23.74 19.88
CA VAL A 68 2.64 23.49 21.20
C VAL A 68 4.03 24.11 21.34
N ALA A 69 4.28 24.80 22.45
CA ALA A 69 5.58 25.36 22.79
C ALA A 69 6.04 24.99 24.19
N ILE A 70 7.37 24.93 24.36
CA ILE A 70 8.01 24.71 25.64
C ILE A 70 8.58 26.04 26.15
N ILE A 71 8.40 26.31 27.44
CA ILE A 71 8.90 27.51 28.09
C ILE A 71 9.41 27.22 29.51
N SER A 72 10.54 27.83 29.88
CA SER A 72 11.04 27.82 31.27
C SER A 72 10.17 28.69 32.18
N ASP A 73 9.99 28.32 33.44
CA ASP A 73 9.18 29.09 34.42
C ASP A 73 9.66 30.55 34.59
N GLU A 74 10.97 30.78 34.50
CA GLU A 74 11.58 32.11 34.60
C GLU A 74 11.16 33.02 33.44
N LYS A 75 11.26 32.53 32.19
CA LYS A 75 10.80 33.25 30.99
C LYS A 75 9.30 33.50 31.00
N LEU A 76 8.50 32.53 31.46
CA LEU A 76 7.04 32.70 31.55
C LEU A 76 6.68 33.88 32.45
N LYS A 77 7.28 33.96 33.65
CA LYS A 77 7.07 35.09 34.58
C LYS A 77 7.48 36.43 33.99
N GLU A 78 8.57 36.47 33.21
CA GLU A 78 9.02 37.68 32.53
C GLU A 78 8.03 38.16 31.45
N ILE A 79 7.50 37.24 30.64
CA ILE A 79 6.51 37.54 29.60
C ILE A 79 5.20 38.03 30.22
N LEU A 80 4.75 37.41 31.30
CA LEU A 80 3.55 37.81 32.04
C LEU A 80 3.68 39.23 32.59
N ARG A 81 4.83 39.56 33.20
CA ARG A 81 5.13 40.90 33.71
C ARG A 81 5.14 41.96 32.59
N THR A 82 5.73 41.62 31.45
CA THR A 82 5.87 42.52 30.30
C THR A 82 4.53 42.74 29.59
N SER A 83 3.72 41.69 29.50
CA SER A 83 2.43 41.71 28.79
C SER A 83 1.27 42.19 29.67
N LYS A 84 1.48 42.35 30.99
CA LYS A 84 0.44 42.64 31.99
C LYS A 84 -0.70 41.62 31.98
N VAL A 85 -0.35 40.35 31.79
CA VAL A 85 -1.27 39.20 31.81
C VAL A 85 -1.01 38.42 33.10
N THR A 86 -2.04 37.84 33.71
CA THR A 86 -1.90 36.97 34.89
C THR A 86 -1.95 35.49 34.49
N ASP A 87 -1.36 34.60 35.31
CA ASP A 87 -1.44 33.14 35.09
C ASP A 87 -2.89 32.65 34.96
N HIS A 88 -3.79 33.23 35.74
CA HIS A 88 -5.21 32.91 35.72
C HIS A 88 -5.88 33.28 34.38
N GLN A 89 -5.44 34.37 33.74
CA GLN A 89 -5.94 34.77 32.42
C GLN A 89 -5.47 33.85 31.30
N LEU A 90 -4.30 33.20 31.45
CA LEU A 90 -3.78 32.22 30.49
C LEU A 90 -4.55 30.90 30.52
N LEU A 91 -4.91 30.46 31.73
CA LEU A 91 -5.57 29.17 31.96
C LEU A 91 -7.07 29.21 31.67
N GLU A 92 -7.77 30.26 32.11
CA GLU A 92 -9.24 30.31 32.04
C GLU A 92 -9.79 30.98 30.77
N ASN A 93 -8.99 31.76 30.04
CA ASN A 93 -9.43 32.52 28.85
C ASN A 93 -10.82 33.17 29.04
N PRO A 94 -10.99 34.09 30.01
CA PRO A 94 -12.31 34.56 30.46
C PRO A 94 -13.17 35.22 29.37
N ASP A 95 -12.56 35.75 28.31
CA ASP A 95 -13.25 36.38 27.17
C ASP A 95 -13.49 35.41 26.00
N GLY A 96 -13.15 34.12 26.14
CA GLY A 96 -13.21 33.11 25.09
C GLY A 96 -12.12 33.23 24.01
N ILE A 97 -11.20 34.21 24.13
CA ILE A 97 -10.10 34.45 23.19
C ILE A 97 -8.77 34.49 23.97
N PRO A 98 -7.74 33.72 23.57
CA PRO A 98 -6.44 33.76 24.24
C PRO A 98 -5.80 35.16 24.24
N PRO A 99 -5.13 35.59 25.32
CA PRO A 99 -4.48 36.90 25.40
C PRO A 99 -3.28 37.00 24.44
N VAL A 100 -3.02 38.20 23.90
CA VAL A 100 -1.81 38.47 23.11
C VAL A 100 -0.67 38.78 24.07
N VAL A 101 0.42 38.02 23.96
CA VAL A 101 1.63 38.24 24.76
C VAL A 101 2.71 38.88 23.91
N LYS A 102 3.49 39.79 24.52
CA LYS A 102 4.63 40.45 23.89
C LYS A 102 5.91 39.85 24.43
N PHE A 103 6.74 39.30 23.55
CA PHE A 103 8.05 38.80 23.92
C PHE A 103 9.06 39.95 23.96
N PRO A 104 10.02 39.95 24.91
CA PRO A 104 11.17 40.84 24.86
C PRO A 104 11.94 40.66 23.54
N ALA A 105 12.48 41.75 22.98
CA ALA A 105 13.32 41.67 21.79
C ALA A 105 14.49 40.69 22.06
N HIS A 106 14.72 39.75 21.12
CA HIS A 106 15.72 38.67 21.19
C HIS A 106 15.42 37.47 22.11
N CYS A 107 14.16 37.25 22.52
CA CYS A 107 13.76 36.05 23.26
C CYS A 107 12.61 35.29 22.57
N PRO A 108 12.90 34.53 21.50
CA PRO A 108 11.89 33.78 20.75
C PRO A 108 11.32 32.59 21.55
N LEU A 109 10.08 32.22 21.25
CA LEU A 109 9.40 31.07 21.84
C LEU A 109 9.69 29.81 21.03
N PHE A 110 10.23 28.78 21.68
CA PHE A 110 10.55 27.52 21.03
C PHE A 110 9.32 26.61 20.95
N CYS A 111 8.90 26.32 19.71
CA CYS A 111 7.76 25.48 19.40
C CYS A 111 8.19 24.06 19.00
N LEU A 112 7.45 23.05 19.49
CA LEU A 112 7.70 21.64 19.19
C LEU A 112 7.22 21.22 17.80
N GLU A 113 6.20 21.88 17.27
CA GLU A 113 5.58 21.52 15.99
C GLU A 113 4.88 22.72 15.34
N GLY A 114 4.40 22.60 14.10
CA GLY A 114 3.59 23.64 13.45
C GLY A 114 4.35 24.65 12.60
N ARG A 115 5.67 24.47 12.41
CA ARG A 115 6.52 25.26 11.51
C ARG A 115 5.91 25.41 10.11
N SER A 116 5.48 24.32 9.46
CA SER A 116 4.74 24.34 8.18
C SER A 116 3.53 25.31 8.16
N ARG A 117 2.76 25.40 9.26
CA ARG A 117 1.56 26.26 9.34
C ARG A 117 1.96 27.73 9.49
N VAL A 118 2.94 28.01 10.34
CA VAL A 118 3.48 29.36 10.54
C VAL A 118 4.12 29.87 9.25
N GLU A 119 4.92 29.06 8.56
CA GLU A 119 5.52 29.42 7.27
C GLU A 119 4.44 29.66 6.18
N ALA A 120 3.42 28.81 6.10
CA ALA A 120 2.30 29.04 5.19
C ALA A 120 1.52 30.34 5.50
N ALA A 121 1.35 30.66 6.79
CA ALA A 121 0.70 31.89 7.23
C ALA A 121 1.54 33.15 6.99
N LYS A 122 2.87 33.06 7.14
CA LYS A 122 3.85 34.12 6.86
C LYS A 122 3.86 34.55 5.39
N GLN A 123 3.45 33.69 4.45
CA GLN A 123 3.32 34.00 3.02
C GLN A 123 2.12 34.92 2.66
N LYS A 124 1.79 35.88 3.54
CA LYS A 124 0.76 36.94 3.39
C LYS A 124 -0.68 36.43 3.25
N ILE A 125 -1.01 35.29 3.86
CA ILE A 125 -2.42 34.83 3.93
C ILE A 125 -3.20 35.59 5.02
N LEU A 126 -2.57 35.91 6.14
CA LEU A 126 -3.22 36.63 7.23
C LEU A 126 -3.20 38.14 6.98
N PRO A 127 -4.31 38.86 7.27
CA PRO A 127 -4.34 40.33 7.24
C PRO A 127 -3.25 40.96 8.13
N PRO A 128 -2.74 42.17 7.80
CA PRO A 128 -1.64 42.81 8.54
C PRO A 128 -1.87 42.93 10.06
N GLY A 129 -3.12 43.06 10.52
CA GLY A 129 -3.49 43.14 11.94
C GLY A 129 -3.79 41.80 12.63
N LYS A 130 -3.63 40.66 11.95
CA LYS A 130 -3.97 39.31 12.46
C LYS A 130 -2.80 38.32 12.40
N LYS A 131 -1.55 38.78 12.38
CA LYS A 131 -0.34 37.94 12.35
C LYS A 131 -0.03 37.26 13.71
N HIS A 132 -1.05 36.74 14.37
CA HIS A 132 -0.89 36.04 15.65
C HIS A 132 -1.36 34.60 15.52
N TRP A 133 -0.61 33.68 16.12
CA TRP A 133 -0.97 32.25 16.18
C TRP A 133 -1.27 31.85 17.61
N ALA A 134 -2.26 30.97 17.84
CA ALA A 134 -2.53 30.45 19.18
C ALA A 134 -1.55 29.33 19.53
N VAL A 135 -0.92 29.46 20.69
CA VAL A 135 0.15 28.58 21.17
C VAL A 135 -0.18 28.09 22.57
N ASP A 136 -0.15 26.77 22.75
CA ASP A 136 -0.32 26.10 24.04
C ASP A 136 1.05 25.97 24.72
N LEU A 137 1.18 26.52 25.93
CA LEU A 137 2.43 26.61 26.67
C LEU A 137 2.58 25.44 27.65
N TYR A 138 3.73 24.79 27.62
CA TYR A 138 4.14 23.74 28.56
C TYR A 138 5.48 24.08 29.19
N LEU A 139 5.67 23.69 30.46
CA LEU A 139 6.96 23.86 31.13
C LEU A 139 8.06 23.00 30.50
N GLU A 140 9.28 23.54 30.50
CA GLU A 140 10.48 22.82 30.07
C GLU A 140 10.77 21.59 30.93
N ASP A 141 10.29 21.54 32.16
CA ASP A 141 10.50 20.40 33.07
C ASP A 141 9.72 19.13 32.65
N ALA A 142 8.93 19.19 31.58
CA ALA A 142 8.21 18.06 30.99
C ALA A 142 9.15 16.93 30.55
N SER A 143 8.80 15.69 30.86
CA SER A 143 9.55 14.50 30.48
C SER A 143 9.70 14.37 28.97
N ALA A 144 10.78 13.69 28.54
CA ALA A 144 11.01 13.39 27.13
C ALA A 144 9.82 12.69 26.47
N ASP A 145 9.10 11.84 27.21
CA ASP A 145 7.91 11.14 26.73
C ASP A 145 6.71 12.07 26.52
N LEU A 146 6.47 13.01 27.44
CA LEU A 146 5.43 14.02 27.25
C LEU A 146 5.78 14.94 26.08
N ARG A 147 7.04 15.40 25.98
CA ARG A 147 7.51 16.22 24.84
C ARG A 147 7.33 15.48 23.51
N ASN A 148 7.66 14.19 23.44
CA ASN A 148 7.44 13.35 22.26
C ASN A 148 5.95 13.26 21.93
N VAL A 149 5.08 12.98 22.91
CA VAL A 149 3.63 12.92 22.72
C VAL A 149 3.05 14.25 22.23
N LEU A 150 3.54 15.37 22.77
CA LEU A 150 3.14 16.72 22.37
C LEU A 150 3.61 17.04 20.94
N SER A 151 4.86 16.71 20.59
CA SER A 151 5.38 16.85 19.22
C SER A 151 4.67 15.95 18.20
N GLU A 152 4.06 14.86 18.67
CA GLU A 152 3.31 13.90 17.86
C GLU A 152 1.79 14.19 17.82
N GLN A 153 1.27 15.10 18.65
CA GLN A 153 -0.16 15.17 18.98
C GLN A 153 -1.04 15.65 17.80
N TYR A 154 -0.49 16.46 16.89
CA TYR A 154 -1.21 16.99 15.72
C TYR A 154 -0.67 16.46 14.39
N THR A 155 0.10 15.37 14.44
CA THR A 155 0.79 14.79 13.29
C THR A 155 -0.12 14.06 12.29
N ASN A 156 -1.42 13.88 12.61
CA ASN A 156 -2.42 13.38 11.67
C ASN A 156 -2.63 14.30 10.44
N GLN A 157 -2.13 15.54 10.49
CA GLN A 157 -2.22 16.49 9.38
C GLN A 157 -1.01 16.43 8.42
N ARG A 158 0.08 15.71 8.77
CA ARG A 158 1.30 15.56 7.95
C ARG A 158 1.35 14.14 7.35
N VAL A 159 1.57 14.05 6.04
CA VAL A 159 1.81 12.77 5.36
C VAL A 159 3.26 12.38 5.58
N TYR A 160 3.50 11.41 6.48
CA TYR A 160 4.82 10.82 6.64
C TYR A 160 5.13 9.89 5.48
N SER A 161 6.38 9.95 5.03
CA SER A 161 6.92 8.90 4.19
C SER A 161 7.03 7.59 4.99
N ASP A 162 7.00 6.48 4.25
CA ASP A 162 7.20 5.14 4.81
C ASP A 162 8.53 5.00 5.55
N LEU A 163 9.58 5.72 5.09
CA LEU A 163 10.91 5.68 5.69
C LEU A 163 11.05 6.59 6.92
N GLU A 164 10.34 7.71 7.00
CA GLU A 164 10.25 8.47 8.26
C GLU A 164 9.58 7.64 9.35
N ILE A 165 8.49 6.92 9.01
CA ILE A 165 7.83 6.02 9.95
C ILE A 165 8.79 4.91 10.40
N TYR A 166 9.51 4.29 9.46
CA TYR A 166 10.49 3.26 9.78
C TYR A 166 11.64 3.80 10.66
N TYR A 167 12.20 4.96 10.32
CA TYR A 167 13.27 5.59 11.08
C TYR A 167 12.84 5.83 12.53
N ASN A 168 11.65 6.40 12.75
CA ASN A 168 11.14 6.63 14.10
C ASN A 168 10.88 5.33 14.86
N ILE A 169 10.33 4.29 14.21
CA ILE A 169 10.23 2.95 14.82
C ILE A 169 11.61 2.46 15.26
N HIS A 170 12.64 2.62 14.42
CA HIS A 170 13.99 2.17 14.74
C HIS A 170 14.64 2.98 15.88
N GLN A 171 14.49 4.31 15.89
CA GLN A 171 15.04 5.16 16.95
C GLN A 171 14.40 4.85 18.31
N TYR A 172 13.06 4.80 18.38
CA TYR A 172 12.39 4.47 19.65
C TYR A 172 12.67 3.04 20.12
N HIS A 173 12.90 2.11 19.19
CA HIS A 173 13.36 0.77 19.53
C HIS A 173 14.75 0.80 20.19
N LYS A 174 15.69 1.60 19.65
CA LYS A 174 17.05 1.77 20.19
C LYS A 174 17.03 2.45 21.58
N GLU A 175 16.12 3.39 21.79
CA GLU A 175 15.91 4.08 23.07
C GLU A 175 15.19 3.23 24.12
N GLY A 176 14.62 2.08 23.74
CA GLY A 176 13.82 1.22 24.64
C GLY A 176 12.41 1.76 24.90
N ASN A 177 11.94 2.74 24.11
CA ASN A 177 10.62 3.34 24.26
C ASN A 177 9.53 2.52 23.56
N VAL A 178 9.10 1.44 24.22
CA VAL A 178 8.12 0.47 23.69
C VAL A 178 6.79 1.13 23.30
N PHE A 179 6.36 2.17 24.03
CA PHE A 179 5.10 2.86 23.79
C PHE A 179 5.16 3.74 22.53
N ALA A 180 6.21 4.56 22.38
CA ALA A 180 6.41 5.36 21.18
C ALA A 180 6.62 4.46 19.94
N GLU A 181 7.41 3.40 20.08
CA GLU A 181 7.56 2.38 19.02
C GLU A 181 6.20 1.80 18.61
N GLY A 182 5.36 1.43 19.59
CA GLY A 182 4.01 0.94 19.37
C GLY A 182 3.11 1.92 18.61
N ARG A 183 3.15 3.21 18.97
CA ARG A 183 2.40 4.28 18.27
C ARG A 183 2.83 4.42 16.82
N TRP A 184 4.14 4.46 16.55
CA TRP A 184 4.65 4.57 15.19
C TRP A 184 4.37 3.33 14.35
N ARG A 185 4.42 2.13 14.95
CA ARG A 185 3.99 0.89 14.29
C ARG A 185 2.51 0.92 13.90
N ALA A 186 1.64 1.48 14.74
CA ALA A 186 0.20 1.56 14.47
C ALA A 186 -0.15 2.41 13.23
N ARG A 187 0.75 3.31 12.80
CA ARG A 187 0.59 4.11 11.56
C ARG A 187 0.74 3.28 10.29
N LEU A 188 1.34 2.09 10.38
CA LEU A 188 1.51 1.20 9.24
C LEU A 188 0.29 0.29 9.07
N SER A 189 -0.15 0.09 7.82
CA SER A 189 -1.17 -0.91 7.51
C SER A 189 -0.71 -2.32 7.90
N PRO A 190 -1.63 -3.28 8.15
CA PRO A 190 -1.27 -4.64 8.55
C PRO A 190 -0.29 -5.33 7.57
N ASN A 191 -0.45 -5.09 6.27
CA ASN A 191 0.47 -5.63 5.26
C ASN A 191 1.87 -5.00 5.38
N ARG A 192 1.96 -3.67 5.57
CA ARG A 192 3.25 -2.98 5.73
C ARG A 192 3.96 -3.42 7.02
N GLN A 193 3.23 -3.60 8.12
CA GLN A 193 3.79 -4.16 9.35
C GLN A 193 4.36 -5.58 9.14
N ARG A 194 3.67 -6.42 8.37
CA ARG A 194 4.13 -7.78 8.06
C ARG A 194 5.41 -7.75 7.22
N ASN A 195 5.45 -6.93 6.18
CA ASN A 195 6.63 -6.77 5.32
C ASN A 195 7.82 -6.24 6.13
N LEU A 196 7.59 -5.24 7.00
CA LEU A 196 8.62 -4.71 7.89
C LEU A 196 9.15 -5.79 8.85
N LYS A 197 8.27 -6.60 9.47
CA LYS A 197 8.69 -7.72 10.33
C LYS A 197 9.53 -8.76 9.58
N GLN A 198 9.26 -8.99 8.29
CA GLN A 198 10.09 -9.88 7.46
C GLN A 198 11.43 -9.22 7.13
N PHE A 199 11.43 -7.95 6.74
CA PHE A 199 12.64 -7.17 6.42
C PHE A 199 13.63 -7.13 7.60
N LEU A 200 13.12 -6.91 8.81
CA LEU A 200 13.92 -6.87 10.03
C LEU A 200 14.63 -8.19 10.37
N LYS A 201 14.25 -9.33 9.76
CA LYS A 201 14.95 -10.61 9.96
C LYS A 201 16.26 -10.70 9.18
N HIS A 202 16.46 -9.86 8.16
CA HIS A 202 17.64 -9.87 7.31
C HIS A 202 18.69 -8.90 7.88
N SER A 203 19.45 -9.28 8.90
CA SER A 203 20.27 -8.37 9.72
C SER A 203 21.09 -7.30 8.96
N MET A 204 21.67 -7.64 7.80
CA MET A 204 22.49 -6.72 7.01
C MET A 204 21.69 -5.58 6.35
N LEU A 205 20.43 -5.84 5.97
CA LEU A 205 19.62 -4.87 5.22
C LEU A 205 19.12 -3.70 6.09
N PRO A 206 18.49 -3.91 7.27
CA PRO A 206 18.17 -2.83 8.20
C PRO A 206 19.39 -2.05 8.64
N ALA A 207 20.52 -2.72 8.92
CA ALA A 207 21.74 -2.06 9.36
C ALA A 207 22.22 -1.02 8.32
N ALA A 208 22.38 -1.45 7.06
CA ALA A 208 22.80 -0.57 5.98
C ALA A 208 21.74 0.51 5.65
N LEU A 209 20.45 0.18 5.67
CA LEU A 209 19.39 1.17 5.47
C LEU A 209 19.41 2.25 6.56
N ASN A 210 19.62 1.87 7.82
CA ASN A 210 19.65 2.82 8.94
C ASN A 210 20.79 3.83 8.81
N GLU A 211 21.95 3.42 8.28
CA GLU A 211 23.05 4.34 7.97
C GLU A 211 22.64 5.38 6.93
N VAL A 212 21.93 4.99 5.86
CA VAL A 212 21.42 5.96 4.86
C VAL A 212 20.42 6.93 5.47
N LEU A 213 19.54 6.44 6.36
CA LEU A 213 18.48 7.25 6.97
C LEU A 213 18.99 8.25 8.01
N THR A 214 20.28 8.20 8.36
CA THR A 214 20.93 9.29 9.10
C THR A 214 20.81 10.61 8.32
N ILE A 215 20.83 10.58 6.98
CA ILE A 215 20.65 11.74 6.12
C ILE A 215 19.14 12.01 5.94
N PRO A 216 18.55 13.08 6.51
CA PRO A 216 17.09 13.27 6.48
C PRO A 216 16.54 13.43 5.06
N GLY A 217 17.29 14.08 4.16
CA GLY A 217 16.92 14.20 2.75
C GLY A 217 16.75 12.87 2.01
N GLN A 218 17.36 11.77 2.50
CA GLN A 218 17.24 10.45 1.89
C GLN A 218 15.98 9.69 2.30
N ARG A 219 15.20 10.17 3.28
CA ARG A 219 14.03 9.45 3.83
C ARG A 219 12.82 9.40 2.88
N PHE A 220 13.03 9.49 1.56
CA PHE A 220 12.00 9.54 0.53
C PHE A 220 12.35 8.62 -0.65
N GLY A 221 11.37 8.36 -1.53
CA GLY A 221 11.59 7.60 -2.78
C GLY A 221 11.62 6.08 -2.63
N PHE A 222 11.75 5.54 -1.42
CA PHE A 222 11.68 4.11 -1.13
C PHE A 222 10.53 3.82 -0.16
N THR A 223 9.75 2.77 -0.42
CA THR A 223 8.53 2.45 0.36
C THR A 223 8.65 1.11 1.08
N LEU A 224 7.95 0.94 2.20
CA LEU A 224 7.94 -0.32 2.95
C LEU A 224 7.26 -1.46 2.16
N SER A 225 6.47 -1.14 1.14
CA SER A 225 5.97 -2.11 0.17
C SER A 225 7.10 -2.75 -0.64
N MET A 226 8.14 -1.97 -0.98
CA MET A 226 9.29 -2.46 -1.76
C MET A 226 10.17 -3.43 -0.98
N CYS A 227 10.18 -3.38 0.36
CA CYS A 227 10.94 -4.31 1.20
C CYS A 227 10.61 -5.79 0.91
N HIS A 228 9.34 -6.11 0.62
CA HIS A 228 8.96 -7.49 0.26
C HIS A 228 9.63 -7.94 -1.05
N GLU A 229 9.73 -7.06 -2.04
CA GLU A 229 10.39 -7.37 -3.31
C GLU A 229 11.90 -7.57 -3.10
N VAL A 230 12.54 -6.70 -2.31
CA VAL A 230 13.96 -6.82 -1.91
C VAL A 230 14.24 -8.19 -1.32
N ILE A 231 13.46 -8.60 -0.32
CA ILE A 231 13.57 -9.92 0.34
C ILE A 231 13.34 -11.07 -0.65
N THR A 232 12.37 -10.92 -1.57
CA THR A 232 12.04 -11.96 -2.55
C THR A 232 13.16 -12.16 -3.57
N MET A 233 13.93 -11.13 -3.90
CA MET A 233 15.06 -11.22 -4.82
C MET A 233 16.22 -12.02 -4.24
N LYS A 234 16.36 -12.09 -2.90
CA LYS A 234 17.48 -12.76 -2.21
C LYS A 234 18.86 -12.18 -2.56
N CYS A 235 18.92 -10.91 -2.94
CA CYS A 235 20.13 -10.20 -3.35
C CYS A 235 20.60 -9.25 -2.23
N ASP A 236 20.67 -9.77 -1.01
CA ASP A 236 20.82 -8.94 0.19
C ASP A 236 22.15 -8.17 0.16
N GLU A 237 23.22 -8.83 -0.30
CA GLU A 237 24.56 -8.26 -0.45
C GLU A 237 24.58 -7.10 -1.44
N GLU A 238 23.92 -7.25 -2.60
CA GLU A 238 23.85 -6.19 -3.63
C GLU A 238 23.07 -4.97 -3.13
N PHE A 239 21.98 -5.18 -2.37
CA PHE A 239 21.23 -4.08 -1.77
C PHE A 239 22.02 -3.39 -0.66
N THR A 240 22.69 -4.17 0.21
CA THR A 240 23.58 -3.63 1.24
C THR A 240 24.69 -2.79 0.61
N HIS A 241 25.30 -3.26 -0.48
CA HIS A 241 26.33 -2.51 -1.19
C HIS A 241 25.79 -1.19 -1.78
N TYR A 242 24.59 -1.20 -2.37
CA TYR A 242 23.98 0.04 -2.87
C TYR A 242 23.69 1.03 -1.73
N PHE A 243 23.18 0.57 -0.57
CA PHE A 243 22.99 1.44 0.59
C PHE A 243 24.32 2.08 1.04
N GLN A 244 25.39 1.29 1.12
CA GLN A 244 26.72 1.79 1.45
C GLN A 244 27.26 2.76 0.39
N HIS A 245 26.99 2.52 -0.89
CA HIS A 245 27.33 3.44 -1.97
C HIS A 245 26.63 4.79 -1.81
N ILE A 246 25.37 4.82 -1.35
CA ILE A 246 24.68 6.06 -1.00
C ILE A 246 25.44 6.78 0.11
N VAL A 247 25.69 6.12 1.24
CA VAL A 247 26.40 6.75 2.37
C VAL A 247 27.77 7.28 1.95
N THR A 248 28.53 6.50 1.19
CA THR A 248 29.89 6.84 0.74
C THR A 248 29.88 8.11 -0.12
N ILE A 249 29.06 8.16 -1.17
CA ILE A 249 29.03 9.34 -2.06
C ILE A 249 28.55 10.59 -1.32
N TRP A 250 27.55 10.48 -0.44
CA TRP A 250 27.09 11.64 0.33
C TRP A 250 28.10 12.08 1.39
N SER A 251 28.83 11.14 1.99
CA SER A 251 29.98 11.43 2.86
C SER A 251 31.09 12.15 2.07
N ASP A 252 31.43 11.68 0.86
CA ASP A 252 32.46 12.30 0.02
C ASP A 252 32.08 13.73 -0.40
N ILE A 253 30.80 13.96 -0.75
CA ILE A 253 30.28 15.30 -1.06
C ILE A 253 30.43 16.25 0.15
N LEU A 254 30.25 15.73 1.36
CA LEU A 254 30.19 16.51 2.61
C LEU A 254 31.45 16.39 3.49
N ASP A 255 32.55 15.88 2.94
CA ASP A 255 33.82 15.64 3.67
C ASP A 255 33.69 14.80 4.96
N GLY A 256 32.69 13.91 5.03
CA GLY A 256 32.41 13.08 6.20
C GLY A 256 31.86 13.84 7.41
N ASP A 257 31.41 15.08 7.24
CA ASP A 257 30.83 15.88 8.32
C ASP A 257 29.39 15.39 8.64
N GLU A 258 29.26 14.66 9.75
CA GLU A 258 27.98 14.12 10.21
C GLU A 258 26.92 15.21 10.47
N GLU A 259 27.33 16.41 10.93
CA GLU A 259 26.40 17.52 11.17
C GLU A 259 25.82 18.03 9.85
N MET A 260 26.67 18.17 8.82
CA MET A 260 26.21 18.55 7.47
C MET A 260 25.32 17.48 6.83
N MET A 261 25.62 16.20 7.06
CA MET A 261 24.75 15.10 6.64
C MET A 261 23.37 15.18 7.29
N GLN A 262 23.30 15.49 8.58
CA GLN A 262 22.02 15.71 9.30
C GLN A 262 21.27 16.96 8.83
N MET A 263 21.97 17.97 8.31
CA MET A 263 21.38 19.19 7.76
C MET A 263 20.95 19.05 6.28
N THR A 264 21.26 17.93 5.63
CA THR A 264 20.91 17.73 4.22
C THR A 264 19.41 17.47 4.07
N ASP A 265 18.75 18.34 3.31
CA ASP A 265 17.31 18.34 3.14
C ASP A 265 16.86 17.59 1.86
N LYS A 266 15.55 17.36 1.78
CA LYS A 266 14.94 16.65 0.65
C LYS A 266 15.17 17.38 -0.68
N PHE A 267 15.09 18.71 -0.69
CA PHE A 267 15.26 19.50 -1.90
C PHE A 267 16.67 19.33 -2.48
N THR A 268 17.69 19.34 -1.63
CA THR A 268 19.08 19.10 -2.06
C THR A 268 19.23 17.71 -2.68
N VAL A 269 18.71 16.66 -2.04
CA VAL A 269 18.78 15.29 -2.58
C VAL A 269 18.05 15.15 -3.91
N GLU A 270 16.82 15.67 -4.04
CA GLU A 270 16.03 15.56 -5.28
C GLU A 270 16.66 16.27 -6.48
N ASN A 271 17.36 17.40 -6.24
CA ASN A 271 18.01 18.15 -7.31
C ASN A 271 19.39 17.60 -7.68
N LEU A 272 20.08 16.90 -6.77
CA LEU A 272 21.38 16.28 -7.04
C LEU A 272 21.29 14.83 -7.53
N GLN A 273 20.31 14.06 -7.07
CA GLN A 273 20.20 12.65 -7.44
C GLN A 273 20.17 12.43 -8.97
N LEU A 274 20.75 11.32 -9.42
CA LEU A 274 20.82 10.91 -10.83
C LEU A 274 21.57 11.90 -11.75
N ARG A 275 22.35 12.82 -11.17
CA ARG A 275 23.23 13.75 -11.92
C ARG A 275 24.68 13.44 -11.67
N VAL A 276 25.52 13.91 -12.58
CA VAL A 276 26.98 13.85 -12.50
C VAL A 276 27.57 15.19 -12.98
N PRO A 277 27.43 16.27 -12.20
CA PRO A 277 27.83 17.62 -12.63
C PRO A 277 29.30 17.73 -13.03
N GLY A 278 30.18 16.89 -12.46
CA GLY A 278 31.59 16.83 -12.82
C GLY A 278 31.88 16.33 -14.24
N ARG A 279 30.96 15.57 -14.84
CA ARG A 279 31.17 14.88 -16.14
C ARG A 279 30.15 15.25 -17.21
N CYS A 280 29.03 15.86 -16.84
CA CYS A 280 27.92 16.23 -17.71
C CYS A 280 27.67 17.74 -17.67
N GLU A 281 27.92 18.43 -18.78
CA GLU A 281 27.78 19.90 -18.87
C GLU A 281 26.36 20.36 -18.55
N LYS A 282 25.33 19.64 -19.03
CA LYS A 282 23.93 19.96 -18.71
C LYS A 282 23.58 19.83 -17.24
N ASP A 283 24.17 18.84 -16.56
CA ASP A 283 23.96 18.67 -15.13
C ASP A 283 24.67 19.79 -14.36
N HIS A 284 25.88 20.17 -14.80
CA HIS A 284 26.60 21.32 -14.27
C HIS A 284 25.79 22.61 -14.41
N GLU A 285 25.30 22.93 -15.61
CA GLU A 285 24.47 24.11 -15.89
C GLU A 285 23.18 24.15 -15.05
N PHE A 286 22.60 22.99 -14.74
CA PHE A 286 21.41 22.90 -13.89
C PHE A 286 21.72 23.09 -12.40
N VAL A 287 22.79 22.46 -11.90
CA VAL A 287 23.11 22.43 -10.46
C VAL A 287 23.82 23.70 -10.01
N LYS A 288 24.72 24.26 -10.84
CA LYS A 288 25.56 25.41 -10.47
C LYS A 288 24.74 26.63 -10.00
N PRO A 289 23.68 27.08 -10.70
CA PRO A 289 22.87 28.21 -10.23
C PRO A 289 22.22 27.96 -8.87
N LEU A 290 21.75 26.73 -8.62
CA LEU A 290 21.13 26.34 -7.33
C LEU A 290 22.16 26.25 -6.19
N MET A 291 23.43 26.02 -6.52
CA MET A 291 24.52 26.08 -5.56
C MET A 291 24.91 27.53 -5.24
N ASP A 292 24.91 28.40 -6.26
CA ASP A 292 25.30 29.81 -6.14
C ASP A 292 24.26 30.66 -5.42
N ASP A 293 22.97 30.41 -5.63
CA ASP A 293 21.87 31.15 -5.00
C ASP A 293 21.56 30.70 -3.55
N GLY A 294 22.24 29.65 -3.07
CA GLY A 294 22.04 29.12 -1.72
C GLY A 294 20.91 28.10 -1.58
N SER A 295 20.23 27.72 -2.66
CA SER A 295 19.10 26.78 -2.61
C SER A 295 19.53 25.37 -2.23
N LEU A 296 20.67 24.89 -2.74
CA LEU A 296 21.28 23.62 -2.32
C LEU A 296 22.05 23.81 -1.01
N PHE A 297 21.92 22.85 -0.10
CA PHE A 297 22.52 22.91 1.24
C PHE A 297 22.19 24.24 1.93
N SER A 298 20.91 24.62 1.94
CA SER A 298 20.44 25.93 2.44
C SER A 298 20.81 26.23 3.89
N PHE A 299 21.08 25.19 4.69
CA PHE A 299 21.55 25.29 6.07
C PHE A 299 23.05 25.58 6.20
N VAL A 300 23.84 25.40 5.14
CA VAL A 300 25.27 25.70 5.10
C VAL A 300 25.46 27.11 4.55
N THR A 301 25.71 28.07 5.44
CA THR A 301 25.90 29.49 5.09
C THR A 301 27.37 29.88 4.89
N ASP A 302 28.32 29.06 5.38
CA ASP A 302 29.75 29.33 5.28
C ASP A 302 30.29 29.16 3.85
N VAL A 303 30.74 30.26 3.24
CA VAL A 303 31.15 30.31 1.83
C VAL A 303 32.31 29.35 1.52
N PRO A 304 33.41 29.28 2.31
CA PRO A 304 34.46 28.27 2.11
C PRO A 304 33.96 26.83 2.15
N ARG A 305 33.08 26.47 3.10
CA ARG A 305 32.46 25.13 3.13
C ARG A 305 31.60 24.88 1.89
N ARG A 306 30.79 25.84 1.47
CA ARG A 306 29.99 25.71 0.23
C ARG A 306 30.87 25.48 -0.99
N ASN A 307 31.99 26.18 -1.11
CA ASN A 307 32.94 25.98 -2.20
C ASN A 307 33.56 24.58 -2.18
N ARG A 308 33.92 24.05 -1.01
CA ARG A 308 34.40 22.66 -0.88
C ARG A 308 33.34 21.63 -1.29
N ILE A 309 32.11 21.80 -0.83
CA ILE A 309 30.98 20.93 -1.22
C ILE A 309 30.82 20.94 -2.74
N TRP A 310 30.90 22.12 -3.37
CA TRP A 310 30.83 22.23 -4.83
C TRP A 310 31.99 21.49 -5.52
N GLU A 311 33.22 21.68 -5.07
CA GLU A 311 34.39 20.94 -5.58
C GLU A 311 34.22 19.43 -5.44
N ASN A 312 33.65 18.96 -4.34
CA ASN A 312 33.42 17.54 -4.10
C ASN A 312 32.31 16.97 -4.98
N ILE A 313 31.22 17.72 -5.22
CA ILE A 313 30.18 17.35 -6.19
C ILE A 313 30.77 17.14 -7.59
N LEU A 314 31.73 17.97 -7.99
CA LEU A 314 32.41 17.85 -9.28
C LEU A 314 33.38 16.66 -9.35
N LYS A 315 33.84 16.13 -8.22
CA LYS A 315 34.69 14.92 -8.18
C LYS A 315 33.88 13.63 -8.33
N VAL A 316 32.58 13.66 -8.09
CA VAL A 316 31.72 12.47 -8.23
C VAL A 316 31.71 12.01 -9.69
N SER A 317 32.22 10.79 -9.93
CA SER A 317 32.37 10.20 -11.27
C SER A 317 31.20 9.30 -11.69
N THR A 318 30.27 9.00 -10.78
CA THR A 318 29.06 8.22 -11.02
C THR A 318 27.80 9.08 -10.90
N LEU A 319 26.63 8.51 -11.16
CA LEU A 319 25.37 9.18 -10.85
C LEU A 319 25.26 9.33 -9.32
N ILE A 320 24.96 10.54 -8.83
CA ILE A 320 24.74 10.78 -7.40
C ILE A 320 23.57 9.89 -6.94
N PRO A 321 23.80 8.94 -6.02
CA PRO A 321 22.81 7.92 -5.67
C PRO A 321 21.82 8.43 -4.60
N SER A 322 20.62 7.86 -4.59
CA SER A 322 19.60 8.12 -3.57
C SER A 322 18.68 6.92 -3.39
N LEU A 323 17.89 6.92 -2.31
CA LEU A 323 16.89 5.85 -2.08
C LEU A 323 15.80 5.83 -3.16
N TYR A 324 15.51 6.95 -3.82
CA TYR A 324 14.69 6.98 -5.02
C TYR A 324 15.33 6.19 -6.17
N GLY A 325 16.62 6.47 -6.46
CA GLY A 325 17.38 5.79 -7.51
C GLY A 325 17.37 4.27 -7.30
N LEU A 326 17.67 3.83 -6.08
CA LEU A 326 17.59 2.41 -5.69
C LEU A 326 16.19 1.82 -5.87
N GLY A 327 15.15 2.56 -5.48
CA GLY A 327 13.75 2.17 -5.64
C GLY A 327 13.37 1.89 -7.10
N GLU A 328 13.97 2.61 -8.05
CA GLU A 328 13.82 2.38 -9.47
C GLU A 328 14.76 1.27 -9.98
N ASP A 329 16.04 1.32 -9.65
CA ASP A 329 17.09 0.39 -10.12
C ASP A 329 16.85 -1.06 -9.68
N LYS A 330 16.12 -1.29 -8.58
CA LYS A 330 15.66 -2.65 -8.21
C LYS A 330 14.84 -3.32 -9.32
N LYS A 331 14.14 -2.53 -10.14
CA LYS A 331 13.34 -3.03 -11.28
C LYS A 331 14.23 -3.61 -12.36
N PHE A 332 15.46 -3.11 -12.48
CA PHE A 332 16.51 -3.67 -13.34
C PHE A 332 17.11 -4.94 -12.73
N LEU A 333 17.42 -4.97 -11.43
CA LEU A 333 17.99 -6.16 -10.79
C LEU A 333 17.01 -7.36 -10.73
N SER A 334 15.71 -7.10 -10.57
CA SER A 334 14.67 -8.13 -10.43
C SER A 334 14.66 -9.22 -11.51
N PRO A 335 14.67 -8.91 -12.83
CA PRO A 335 14.75 -9.93 -13.87
C PRO A 335 16.04 -10.76 -13.79
N LEU A 336 17.20 -10.13 -13.52
CA LEU A 336 18.49 -10.81 -13.41
C LEU A 336 18.48 -11.81 -12.24
N ALA A 337 17.98 -11.39 -11.08
CA ALA A 337 17.82 -12.25 -9.91
C ALA A 337 16.90 -13.45 -10.19
N LYS A 338 15.81 -13.29 -10.96
CA LYS A 338 14.93 -14.40 -11.34
C LYS A 338 15.65 -15.42 -12.22
N ILE A 339 16.49 -14.96 -13.15
CA ILE A 339 17.27 -15.81 -14.05
C ILE A 339 18.30 -16.61 -13.26
N LEU A 340 19.11 -15.92 -12.46
CA LEU A 340 20.19 -16.53 -11.70
C LEU A 340 19.68 -17.46 -10.59
N LYS A 341 18.56 -17.16 -9.92
CA LYS A 341 17.94 -18.09 -8.95
C LYS A 341 17.47 -19.41 -9.58
N ARG A 342 17.23 -19.44 -10.90
CA ARG A 342 16.90 -20.68 -11.61
C ARG A 342 18.14 -21.50 -11.94
N LEU A 343 19.29 -20.83 -12.15
CA LEU A 343 20.58 -21.49 -12.37
C LEU A 343 21.25 -21.93 -11.05
N PHE A 344 21.06 -21.15 -9.99
CA PHE A 344 21.58 -21.39 -8.64
C PHE A 344 20.40 -21.52 -7.67
N PRO A 345 19.91 -22.75 -7.42
CA PRO A 345 18.80 -22.97 -6.49
C PRO A 345 19.10 -22.39 -5.11
N VAL A 346 18.27 -21.44 -4.66
CA VAL A 346 18.47 -20.74 -3.39
C VAL A 346 17.59 -21.36 -2.30
N SER A 347 18.20 -21.76 -1.19
CA SER A 347 17.48 -22.26 -0.02
C SER A 347 16.80 -21.12 0.78
N PRO A 348 15.77 -21.39 1.61
CA PRO A 348 15.01 -20.35 2.30
C PRO A 348 15.83 -19.38 3.16
N ASN A 349 16.95 -19.85 3.75
CA ASN A 349 17.82 -19.10 4.66
C ASN A 349 19.12 -18.61 4.00
N GLN A 350 19.22 -18.68 2.68
CA GLN A 350 20.41 -18.33 1.93
C GLN A 350 20.11 -17.20 0.94
N THR A 351 21.13 -16.39 0.65
CA THR A 351 21.10 -15.36 -0.40
C THR A 351 21.50 -15.96 -1.74
N LEU A 352 21.16 -15.30 -2.84
CA LEU A 352 21.60 -15.68 -4.18
C LEU A 352 23.13 -15.66 -4.26
N ARG A 353 23.76 -14.62 -3.71
CA ARG A 353 25.20 -14.49 -3.61
C ARG A 353 25.85 -15.71 -2.96
N MET A 354 25.36 -16.09 -1.77
CA MET A 354 25.86 -17.25 -1.04
C MET A 354 25.62 -18.56 -1.79
N ALA A 355 24.54 -18.68 -2.57
CA ALA A 355 24.30 -19.84 -3.43
C ALA A 355 25.31 -19.93 -4.57
N MET A 356 25.68 -18.80 -5.17
CA MET A 356 26.71 -18.75 -6.20
C MET A 356 28.09 -19.09 -5.62
N ILE A 357 28.46 -18.50 -4.48
CA ILE A 357 29.72 -18.80 -3.77
C ILE A 357 29.83 -20.29 -3.44
N ASN A 358 28.78 -20.89 -2.88
CA ASN A 358 28.78 -22.32 -2.52
C ASN A 358 28.86 -23.27 -3.72
N SER A 359 28.51 -22.77 -4.92
CA SER A 359 28.62 -23.54 -6.16
C SER A 359 29.96 -23.36 -6.87
N PHE A 360 30.82 -22.43 -6.43
CA PHE A 360 32.13 -22.23 -7.03
C PHE A 360 33.09 -23.32 -6.53
N LYS A 361 33.63 -24.11 -7.47
CA LYS A 361 34.55 -25.23 -7.19
C LYS A 361 35.91 -25.08 -7.86
N ASP A 362 36.14 -23.94 -8.52
CA ASP A 362 37.34 -23.70 -9.34
C ASP A 362 37.47 -24.71 -10.51
N SER A 363 36.38 -25.41 -10.86
CA SER A 363 36.34 -26.39 -11.95
C SER A 363 36.63 -25.70 -13.29
N ASN A 364 37.56 -26.22 -14.09
CA ASN A 364 37.97 -25.64 -15.38
C ASN A 364 38.67 -24.27 -15.30
N GLN A 365 39.02 -23.78 -14.12
CA GLN A 365 39.86 -22.59 -13.97
C GLN A 365 41.35 -22.94 -14.08
N ARG A 366 42.17 -21.94 -14.41
CA ARG A 366 43.63 -22.06 -14.44
C ARG A 366 44.20 -21.37 -13.21
N SER A 367 45.06 -22.06 -12.47
CA SER A 367 45.70 -21.50 -11.27
C SER A 367 46.42 -20.19 -11.61
N GLY A 368 46.12 -19.12 -10.87
CA GLY A 368 46.70 -17.79 -11.07
C GLY A 368 46.16 -17.01 -12.28
N ALA A 369 45.09 -17.49 -12.93
CA ALA A 369 44.48 -16.81 -14.07
C ALA A 369 42.95 -16.75 -14.00
N VAL A 370 42.37 -15.58 -14.28
CA VAL A 370 40.93 -15.31 -14.28
C VAL A 370 40.39 -15.34 -15.70
N CYS A 371 39.33 -16.13 -15.93
CA CYS A 371 38.64 -16.20 -17.21
C CYS A 371 37.64 -15.04 -17.35
N VAL A 372 37.74 -14.27 -18.44
CA VAL A 372 36.93 -13.08 -18.73
C VAL A 372 36.31 -13.15 -20.12
N GLN A 373 35.00 -12.99 -20.19
CA GLN A 373 34.23 -12.81 -21.41
C GLN A 373 34.37 -11.37 -21.92
N GLU A 374 34.97 -11.21 -23.10
CA GLU A 374 35.15 -9.90 -23.75
C GLU A 374 34.05 -9.62 -24.79
N SER A 375 33.46 -10.68 -25.35
CA SER A 375 32.33 -10.61 -26.27
C SER A 375 31.49 -11.89 -26.22
N ASP A 376 30.41 -11.97 -27.02
CA ASP A 376 29.61 -13.20 -27.13
C ASP A 376 30.37 -14.40 -27.72
N TRP A 377 31.58 -14.21 -28.24
CA TRP A 377 32.37 -15.26 -28.89
C TRP A 377 33.82 -15.33 -28.42
N SER A 378 34.24 -14.47 -27.49
CA SER A 378 35.62 -14.44 -27.02
C SER A 378 35.71 -14.47 -25.50
N MET A 379 36.59 -15.34 -25.03
CA MET A 379 37.01 -15.48 -23.63
C MET A 379 38.52 -15.32 -23.59
N ARG A 380 39.03 -14.50 -22.66
CA ARG A 380 40.46 -14.30 -22.44
C ARG A 380 40.81 -14.61 -20.99
N HIS A 381 42.02 -15.12 -20.77
CA HIS A 381 42.55 -15.34 -19.43
C HIS A 381 43.48 -14.19 -19.04
N TYR A 382 43.26 -13.65 -17.86
CA TYR A 382 44.06 -12.58 -17.26
C TYR A 382 44.77 -13.11 -16.02
N LYS A 383 45.90 -12.54 -15.63
CA LYS A 383 46.53 -12.90 -14.35
C LYS A 383 45.66 -12.42 -13.19
N GLY A 384 45.38 -13.28 -12.21
CA GLY A 384 44.58 -12.88 -11.04
C GLY A 384 44.46 -13.94 -9.95
N SER A 385 43.86 -13.56 -8.82
CA SER A 385 43.68 -14.38 -7.61
C SER A 385 42.41 -15.25 -7.67
N LEU A 386 42.29 -16.20 -6.75
CA LEU A 386 41.07 -17.01 -6.57
C LEU A 386 39.86 -16.14 -6.17
N THR A 387 40.08 -15.10 -5.37
CA THR A 387 39.05 -14.10 -5.02
C THR A 387 38.52 -13.42 -6.28
N GLN A 388 39.42 -12.99 -7.18
CA GLN A 388 39.06 -12.35 -8.43
C GLN A 388 38.31 -13.31 -9.36
N GLN A 389 38.73 -14.58 -9.45
CA GLN A 389 38.00 -15.61 -10.20
C GLN A 389 36.54 -15.71 -9.74
N LEU A 390 36.33 -15.81 -8.41
CA LEU A 390 34.98 -15.89 -7.84
C LEU A 390 34.16 -14.61 -8.08
N HIS A 391 34.70 -13.45 -7.73
CA HIS A 391 33.97 -12.18 -7.76
C HIS A 391 33.64 -11.76 -9.20
N TRP A 392 34.61 -11.81 -10.11
CA TRP A 392 34.39 -11.52 -11.53
C TRP A 392 33.56 -12.60 -12.18
N GLY A 393 33.68 -13.86 -11.75
CA GLY A 393 32.80 -14.94 -12.19
C GLY A 393 31.34 -14.63 -11.88
N ILE A 394 31.02 -14.23 -10.64
CA ILE A 394 29.66 -13.84 -10.25
C ILE A 394 29.19 -12.64 -11.07
N PHE A 395 30.02 -11.59 -11.18
CA PHE A 395 29.62 -10.37 -11.89
C PHE A 395 29.35 -10.64 -13.39
N GLN A 396 30.19 -11.44 -14.04
CA GLN A 396 30.00 -11.82 -15.45
C GLN A 396 28.67 -12.56 -15.69
N LEU A 397 28.20 -13.37 -14.73
CA LEU A 397 26.88 -14.02 -14.81
C LEU A 397 25.73 -13.01 -14.71
N PHE A 398 25.86 -11.95 -13.88
CA PHE A 398 24.91 -10.85 -13.86
C PHE A 398 24.94 -10.02 -15.15
N LEU A 399 26.12 -9.80 -15.74
CA LEU A 399 26.25 -9.14 -17.04
C LEU A 399 25.55 -9.95 -18.14
N PHE A 400 25.81 -11.27 -18.20
CA PHE A 400 25.16 -12.16 -19.16
C PHE A 400 23.63 -12.16 -19.01
N ALA A 401 23.13 -12.32 -17.78
CA ALA A 401 21.70 -12.27 -17.51
C ALA A 401 21.09 -10.92 -17.88
N GLY A 402 21.82 -9.82 -17.70
CA GLY A 402 21.36 -8.47 -18.02
C GLY A 402 21.29 -8.16 -19.51
N ARG A 403 22.25 -8.65 -20.30
CA ARG A 403 22.24 -8.52 -21.77
C ARG A 403 21.02 -9.20 -22.37
N ASP A 404 20.71 -10.43 -21.97
CA ASP A 404 19.69 -11.24 -22.64
C ASP A 404 18.38 -11.46 -21.85
N PHE A 405 18.10 -10.67 -20.80
CA PHE A 405 16.99 -10.97 -19.87
C PHE A 405 15.63 -11.16 -20.57
N THR A 406 15.38 -10.44 -21.67
CA THR A 406 14.14 -10.49 -22.45
C THR A 406 13.92 -11.83 -23.16
N LEU A 407 15.00 -12.59 -23.36
CA LEU A 407 15.00 -13.92 -23.96
C LEU A 407 15.08 -15.02 -22.90
N PHE A 408 15.32 -14.70 -21.63
CA PHE A 408 15.27 -15.68 -20.53
C PHE A 408 13.88 -15.82 -19.91
N ILE A 409 13.18 -14.70 -19.76
CA ILE A 409 11.89 -14.61 -19.06
C ILE A 409 10.93 -13.70 -19.84
N PRO A 410 9.59 -13.86 -19.69
CA PRO A 410 8.60 -13.08 -20.43
C PRO A 410 8.44 -11.65 -19.85
N GLU A 411 9.55 -10.92 -19.76
CA GLU A 411 9.62 -9.54 -19.34
C GLU A 411 10.28 -8.70 -20.45
N THR A 412 9.96 -7.41 -20.50
CA THR A 412 10.42 -6.52 -21.58
C THR A 412 11.17 -5.31 -21.04
N PRO A 413 11.99 -4.64 -21.88
CA PRO A 413 12.47 -3.30 -21.61
C PRO A 413 11.31 -2.30 -21.55
N LEU A 414 11.59 -1.07 -21.12
CA LEU A 414 10.64 0.03 -21.14
C LEU A 414 10.35 0.45 -22.59
N LYS A 415 9.10 0.83 -22.82
CA LYS A 415 8.58 1.22 -24.13
C LYS A 415 9.14 2.58 -24.56
N GLU A 416 9.71 2.68 -25.76
CA GLU A 416 10.12 3.96 -26.34
C GLU A 416 8.92 4.84 -26.78
N ARG A 417 9.06 6.17 -26.66
CA ARG A 417 7.99 7.11 -27.04
C ARG A 417 7.72 7.00 -28.55
N GLY A 418 6.45 6.84 -28.92
CA GLY A 418 6.03 6.71 -30.33
C GLY A 418 6.20 5.32 -30.96
N ARG A 419 6.84 4.36 -30.25
CA ARG A 419 6.95 2.97 -30.70
C ARG A 419 5.77 2.10 -30.23
N PRO A 420 5.54 0.92 -30.85
CA PRO A 420 4.61 -0.06 -30.30
C PRO A 420 5.04 -0.50 -28.88
N THR A 421 4.10 -1.00 -28.09
CA THR A 421 4.46 -1.59 -26.79
C THR A 421 5.27 -2.87 -27.02
N PRO A 422 6.46 -3.03 -26.44
CA PRO A 422 7.25 -4.25 -26.57
C PRO A 422 6.45 -5.48 -26.14
N GLU A 423 6.53 -6.56 -26.92
CA GLU A 423 5.85 -7.82 -26.60
C GLU A 423 6.81 -8.78 -25.88
N PRO A 424 6.36 -9.48 -24.81
CA PRO A 424 7.16 -10.51 -24.17
C PRO A 424 7.55 -11.61 -25.14
N LYS A 425 8.85 -11.87 -25.26
CA LYS A 425 9.39 -12.94 -26.11
C LYS A 425 9.27 -14.30 -25.39
N ARG A 426 9.25 -15.38 -26.17
CA ARG A 426 9.32 -16.74 -25.61
C ARG A 426 10.74 -16.99 -25.11
N PRO A 427 10.91 -17.62 -23.93
CA PRO A 427 12.23 -17.98 -23.45
C PRO A 427 13.00 -18.84 -24.46
N ASP A 428 14.25 -18.45 -24.74
CA ASP A 428 15.15 -19.14 -25.64
C ASP A 428 15.90 -20.27 -24.88
N PRO A 429 15.69 -21.55 -25.25
CA PRO A 429 16.42 -22.66 -24.64
C PRO A 429 17.94 -22.61 -24.87
N TYR A 430 18.42 -22.04 -25.99
CA TYR A 430 19.86 -21.98 -26.31
C TYR A 430 20.63 -21.07 -25.36
N LEU A 431 20.00 -19.97 -24.91
CA LEU A 431 20.59 -19.05 -23.96
C LEU A 431 20.74 -19.67 -22.57
N TRP A 432 19.81 -20.52 -22.13
CA TRP A 432 19.96 -21.26 -20.87
C TRP A 432 21.17 -22.20 -20.88
N THR A 433 21.39 -22.93 -21.98
CA THR A 433 22.58 -23.78 -22.12
C THR A 433 23.85 -22.93 -22.23
N SER A 434 23.80 -21.78 -22.91
CA SER A 434 24.96 -20.87 -23.04
C SER A 434 25.34 -20.24 -21.70
N LEU A 435 24.37 -19.83 -20.88
CA LEU A 435 24.60 -19.35 -19.52
C LEU A 435 25.17 -20.46 -18.63
N ALA A 436 24.70 -21.71 -18.75
CA ALA A 436 25.25 -22.84 -18.03
C ALA A 436 26.69 -23.16 -18.44
N ARG A 437 27.03 -23.05 -19.73
CA ARG A 437 28.40 -23.16 -20.23
C ARG A 437 29.30 -22.08 -19.64
N LEU A 438 28.87 -20.82 -19.72
CA LEU A 438 29.62 -19.72 -19.12
C LEU A 438 29.84 -19.94 -17.62
N ALA A 439 28.82 -20.37 -16.87
CA ALA A 439 28.97 -20.68 -15.45
C ALA A 439 30.00 -21.80 -15.21
N SER A 440 29.98 -22.87 -16.01
CA SER A 440 30.96 -23.96 -15.94
C SER A 440 32.37 -23.52 -16.30
N ASP A 441 32.52 -22.66 -17.31
CA ASP A 441 33.79 -22.10 -17.75
C ASP A 441 34.38 -21.14 -16.72
N LEU A 442 33.51 -20.48 -15.93
CA LEU A 442 33.86 -19.58 -14.84
C LEU A 442 34.09 -20.29 -13.49
N GLY A 443 34.05 -21.63 -13.42
CA GLY A 443 34.34 -22.35 -12.17
C GLY A 443 33.14 -22.76 -11.31
N PHE A 444 31.91 -22.51 -11.78
CA PHE A 444 30.69 -22.85 -11.04
C PHE A 444 30.15 -24.23 -11.43
N GLU A 445 29.75 -25.01 -10.43
CA GLU A 445 29.26 -26.38 -10.61
C GLU A 445 28.09 -26.68 -9.67
N ASN A 446 26.93 -27.04 -10.24
CA ASN A 446 25.77 -27.55 -9.51
C ASN A 446 24.90 -28.44 -10.42
N ASP A 447 23.93 -29.14 -9.83
CA ASP A 447 23.06 -30.10 -10.53
C ASP A 447 22.27 -29.47 -11.69
N GLU A 448 21.81 -28.23 -11.56
CA GLU A 448 21.05 -27.54 -12.62
C GLU A 448 21.97 -27.10 -13.77
N ILE A 449 23.19 -26.63 -13.49
CA ILE A 449 24.22 -26.37 -14.50
C ILE A 449 24.50 -27.66 -15.29
N GLN A 450 24.77 -28.77 -14.60
CA GLN A 450 25.06 -30.05 -15.24
C GLN A 450 23.88 -30.58 -16.08
N LYS A 451 22.66 -30.42 -15.58
CA LYS A 451 21.42 -30.80 -16.30
C LYS A 451 21.18 -29.98 -17.56
N LEU A 452 21.50 -28.68 -17.53
CA LEU A 452 21.42 -27.81 -18.70
C LEU A 452 22.51 -28.13 -19.73
N LEU A 453 23.72 -28.47 -19.28
CA LEU A 453 24.82 -28.90 -20.15
C LEU A 453 24.58 -30.27 -20.81
N ALA A 454 23.95 -31.20 -20.07
CA ALA A 454 23.62 -32.53 -20.58
C ALA A 454 22.48 -32.53 -21.62
N THR A 455 21.74 -31.43 -21.74
CA THR A 455 20.63 -31.29 -22.68
C THR A 455 21.09 -30.51 -23.90
N ASP A 456 21.11 -31.15 -25.08
CA ASP A 456 21.31 -30.45 -26.35
C ASP A 456 19.98 -29.77 -26.79
N PRO A 457 19.92 -28.43 -26.87
CA PRO A 457 18.74 -27.71 -27.34
C PRO A 457 18.38 -28.05 -28.80
N ASP A 458 19.37 -28.29 -29.65
CA ASP A 458 19.16 -28.66 -31.06
C ASP A 458 18.47 -30.02 -31.15
N GLU A 459 18.81 -30.97 -30.27
CA GLU A 459 18.14 -32.27 -30.17
C GLU A 459 16.64 -32.13 -29.86
N LYS A 460 16.27 -31.26 -28.92
CA LYS A 460 14.86 -30.99 -28.59
C LYS A 460 14.14 -30.23 -29.71
N ALA A 461 14.75 -29.19 -30.26
CA ALA A 461 14.18 -28.39 -31.34
C ALA A 461 14.00 -29.21 -32.61
N THR A 462 15.00 -30.03 -32.96
CA THR A 462 14.95 -30.94 -34.11
C THR A 462 13.88 -32.01 -33.93
N SER A 463 13.76 -32.58 -32.72
CA SER A 463 12.69 -33.54 -32.41
C SER A 463 11.31 -32.90 -32.59
N ALA A 464 11.10 -31.69 -32.08
CA ALA A 464 9.86 -30.95 -32.24
C ALA A 464 9.58 -30.60 -33.73
N PHE A 465 10.60 -30.16 -34.46
CA PHE A 465 10.52 -29.83 -35.88
C PHE A 465 10.10 -31.04 -36.72
N LEU A 466 10.72 -32.21 -36.53
CA LEU A 466 10.38 -33.43 -37.25
C LEU A 466 8.90 -33.81 -37.05
N LEU A 467 8.40 -33.72 -35.81
CA LEU A 467 7.01 -34.04 -35.47
C LEU A 467 6.01 -32.95 -35.91
N GLN A 468 6.45 -31.69 -36.00
CA GLN A 468 5.63 -30.58 -36.50
C GLN A 468 5.51 -30.61 -38.03
N ALA A 469 6.63 -30.84 -38.73
CA ALA A 469 6.70 -30.92 -40.17
C ALA A 469 5.98 -32.16 -40.72
N ARG A 470 5.98 -33.26 -39.96
CA ARG A 470 5.29 -34.51 -40.27
C ARG A 470 4.47 -34.96 -39.07
N LYS A 471 3.22 -34.52 -39.06
CA LYS A 471 2.30 -34.75 -37.94
C LYS A 471 2.11 -36.27 -37.70
N PRO A 472 2.27 -36.75 -36.46
CA PRO A 472 2.17 -38.17 -36.10
C PRO A 472 0.91 -38.92 -36.58
N PRO A 473 -0.28 -38.30 -36.69
CA PRO A 473 -1.48 -39.00 -37.17
C PRO A 473 -1.40 -39.43 -38.65
N ILE A 474 -0.52 -38.81 -39.45
CA ILE A 474 -0.46 -39.00 -40.90
C ILE A 474 0.88 -39.63 -41.31
N TYR A 475 1.95 -39.36 -40.56
CA TYR A 475 3.31 -39.81 -40.87
C TYR A 475 3.96 -40.42 -39.62
N THR A 476 4.75 -41.47 -39.79
CA THR A 476 5.51 -42.09 -38.70
C THR A 476 6.99 -42.19 -39.07
N PHE A 477 7.86 -42.01 -38.09
CA PHE A 477 9.29 -42.31 -38.21
C PHE A 477 9.56 -43.62 -37.46
N THR A 478 10.41 -44.50 -38.00
CA THR A 478 10.98 -45.56 -37.17
C THR A 478 11.97 -44.94 -36.18
N GLN A 479 12.16 -45.56 -35.03
CA GLN A 479 13.05 -45.02 -33.99
C GLN A 479 14.49 -44.78 -34.49
N SER A 480 14.99 -45.70 -35.31
CA SER A 480 16.32 -45.54 -35.93
C SER A 480 16.36 -44.39 -36.94
N GLN A 481 15.31 -44.23 -37.76
CA GLN A 481 15.23 -43.13 -38.72
C GLN A 481 15.06 -41.78 -38.03
N PHE A 482 14.27 -41.71 -36.96
CA PHE A 482 14.06 -40.48 -36.20
C PHE A 482 15.40 -39.96 -35.64
N GLU A 483 16.16 -40.84 -35.00
CA GLU A 483 17.45 -40.50 -34.41
C GLU A 483 18.52 -40.23 -35.48
N GLN A 484 18.51 -40.95 -36.61
CA GLN A 484 19.41 -40.67 -37.73
C GLN A 484 19.09 -39.32 -38.39
N ASN A 485 17.81 -39.01 -38.62
CA ASN A 485 17.36 -37.75 -39.21
C ASN A 485 17.68 -36.58 -38.29
N LYS A 486 17.48 -36.76 -36.99
CA LYS A 486 17.85 -35.79 -35.96
C LYS A 486 19.36 -35.53 -35.97
N GLY A 487 20.19 -36.56 -35.94
CA GLY A 487 21.65 -36.42 -36.06
C GLY A 487 22.09 -35.74 -37.35
N ARG A 488 21.39 -35.98 -38.47
CA ARG A 488 21.66 -35.29 -39.76
C ARG A 488 21.31 -33.81 -39.70
N ILE A 489 20.17 -33.44 -39.13
CA ILE A 489 19.76 -32.04 -39.01
C ILE A 489 20.70 -31.29 -38.07
N ILE A 490 21.04 -31.86 -36.92
CA ILE A 490 22.01 -31.26 -35.99
C ILE A 490 23.37 -31.03 -36.68
N ARG A 491 23.86 -32.01 -37.45
CA ARG A 491 25.09 -31.82 -38.25
C ARG A 491 24.99 -30.67 -39.24
N ILE A 492 23.82 -30.46 -39.85
CA ILE A 492 23.60 -29.32 -40.75
C ILE A 492 23.60 -28.01 -39.95
N LEU A 493 22.93 -27.94 -38.81
CA LEU A 493 22.92 -26.75 -37.95
C LEU A 493 24.34 -26.37 -37.51
N ASN A 494 25.17 -27.37 -37.17
CA ASN A 494 26.57 -27.18 -36.79
C ASN A 494 27.48 -26.68 -37.94
N THR A 495 27.00 -26.61 -39.19
CA THR A 495 27.75 -25.98 -40.29
C THR A 495 27.60 -24.46 -40.31
N ALA A 496 26.66 -23.91 -39.53
CA ALA A 496 26.44 -22.47 -39.45
C ALA A 496 27.66 -21.76 -38.86
N LYS A 497 28.16 -20.75 -39.56
CA LYS A 497 29.20 -19.85 -39.05
C LYS A 497 28.54 -18.69 -38.33
N LYS A 498 29.08 -18.33 -37.16
CA LYS A 498 28.63 -17.16 -36.40
C LYS A 498 29.04 -15.89 -37.16
N ASN A 499 28.12 -14.94 -37.32
CA ASN A 499 28.45 -13.64 -37.91
C ASN A 499 29.29 -12.84 -36.92
N THR A 500 30.50 -12.45 -37.33
CA THR A 500 31.32 -11.48 -36.62
C THR A 500 30.97 -10.08 -37.13
N HIS A 501 30.13 -9.36 -36.39
CA HIS A 501 29.91 -7.94 -36.66
C HIS A 501 31.02 -7.12 -36.01
N SER A 502 31.60 -6.18 -36.75
CA SER A 502 32.49 -5.16 -36.19
C SER A 502 31.67 -4.24 -35.30
N LEU A 503 31.84 -4.40 -33.97
CA LEU A 503 31.17 -3.55 -32.98
C LEU A 503 31.71 -2.13 -33.06
N SER A 504 30.83 -1.13 -32.99
CA SER A 504 31.25 0.26 -32.80
C SER A 504 31.94 0.43 -31.44
N THR A 505 32.87 1.37 -31.34
CA THR A 505 33.49 1.71 -30.06
C THR A 505 32.42 2.22 -29.07
N PRO A 506 32.35 1.69 -27.84
CA PRO A 506 31.38 2.14 -26.85
C PRO A 506 31.63 3.61 -26.48
N THR A 507 30.58 4.42 -26.38
CA THR A 507 30.68 5.81 -25.94
C THR A 507 29.90 6.03 -24.65
N LEU A 508 30.60 6.50 -23.61
CA LEU A 508 29.98 6.86 -22.32
C LEU A 508 29.39 8.28 -22.33
N PHE A 509 29.89 9.15 -23.20
CA PHE A 509 29.46 10.54 -23.32
C PHE A 509 29.03 10.86 -24.75
N VAL A 510 28.09 11.80 -24.88
CA VAL A 510 27.56 12.23 -26.18
C VAL A 510 27.67 13.74 -26.36
N LYS A 511 27.90 14.17 -27.61
CA LYS A 511 28.01 15.58 -28.03
C LYS A 511 26.66 16.27 -28.29
N ARG A 512 25.54 15.73 -27.77
CA ARG A 512 24.16 16.20 -28.01
C ARG A 512 23.28 15.88 -26.79
N ASN A 513 21.95 15.93 -26.95
CA ASN A 513 21.00 15.44 -25.95
C ASN A 513 21.27 13.98 -25.56
N GLY A 514 21.94 13.79 -24.42
CA GLY A 514 22.07 12.50 -23.74
C GLY A 514 20.80 12.08 -23.01
N GLU A 515 20.95 11.11 -22.13
CA GLU A 515 19.83 10.54 -21.38
C GLU A 515 19.20 11.56 -20.42
N GLY A 516 17.88 11.75 -20.54
CA GLY A 516 17.07 12.56 -19.63
C GLY A 516 16.96 11.91 -18.25
N LEU A 517 16.68 12.70 -17.21
CA LEU A 517 16.75 12.23 -15.81
C LEU A 517 15.90 10.98 -15.54
N GLU A 518 14.72 10.89 -16.16
CA GLU A 518 13.79 9.76 -16.06
C GLU A 518 14.30 8.46 -16.72
N ARG A 519 15.34 8.56 -17.55
CA ARG A 519 15.99 7.42 -18.23
C ARG A 519 17.29 6.98 -17.54
N ARG A 520 17.72 7.70 -16.50
CA ARG A 520 18.97 7.47 -15.75
C ARG A 520 18.85 6.48 -14.58
N CYS A 521 17.70 5.84 -14.41
CA CYS A 521 17.48 4.80 -13.41
C CYS A 521 16.49 3.76 -13.92
N GLY A 522 16.30 2.68 -13.16
CA GLY A 522 15.34 1.63 -13.46
C GLY A 522 15.71 0.75 -14.65
N ARG A 523 14.71 0.17 -15.32
CA ARG A 523 14.94 -0.70 -16.48
C ARG A 523 15.40 0.10 -17.71
N HIS A 524 16.15 -0.56 -18.59
CA HIS A 524 16.50 0.00 -19.89
C HIS A 524 15.25 0.33 -20.71
N TRP A 525 15.35 1.39 -21.50
CA TRP A 525 14.44 1.66 -22.61
C TRP A 525 14.82 0.80 -23.81
N GLU A 526 13.86 0.44 -24.67
CA GLU A 526 14.07 -0.50 -25.78
C GLU A 526 15.31 -0.20 -26.63
N LEU A 527 15.50 1.05 -27.05
CA LEU A 527 16.66 1.46 -27.85
C LEU A 527 17.98 1.45 -27.08
N ALA A 528 17.94 1.89 -25.81
CA ALA A 528 19.10 1.84 -24.92
C ALA A 528 19.52 0.39 -24.68
N TYR A 529 18.55 -0.49 -24.44
CA TYR A 529 18.78 -1.92 -24.26
C TYR A 529 19.44 -2.56 -25.49
N GLU A 530 18.95 -2.27 -26.70
CA GLU A 530 19.51 -2.77 -27.96
C GLU A 530 20.96 -2.29 -28.17
N TYR A 531 21.25 -1.02 -27.85
CA TYR A 531 22.60 -0.47 -27.97
C TYR A 531 23.56 -0.98 -26.89
N ASP A 532 23.14 -0.96 -25.63
CA ASP A 532 23.96 -1.33 -24.47
C ASP A 532 24.29 -2.84 -24.47
N HIS A 533 23.42 -3.66 -25.07
CA HIS A 533 23.58 -5.12 -25.20
C HIS A 533 24.98 -5.51 -25.67
N ASP A 534 25.46 -4.90 -26.75
CA ASP A 534 26.69 -5.28 -27.43
C ASP A 534 27.98 -4.86 -26.69
N HIS A 535 27.84 -4.06 -25.64
CA HIS A 535 28.97 -3.42 -24.95
C HIS A 535 29.11 -3.85 -23.49
N THR A 536 28.07 -4.44 -22.89
CA THR A 536 28.00 -4.70 -21.44
C THR A 536 28.76 -5.97 -21.04
N PHE A 537 30.08 -5.96 -21.21
CA PHE A 537 31.03 -6.99 -20.77
C PHE A 537 31.96 -6.46 -19.67
N LEU A 538 32.59 -7.35 -18.91
CA LEU A 538 33.42 -6.95 -17.76
C LEU A 538 34.51 -5.91 -18.11
N PRO A 539 35.22 -5.98 -19.27
CA PRO A 539 36.23 -4.99 -19.62
C PRO A 539 35.73 -3.55 -19.70
N LEU A 540 34.44 -3.31 -19.98
CA LEU A 540 33.85 -1.97 -19.98
C LEU A 540 33.96 -1.28 -18.61
N PHE A 541 34.02 -2.06 -17.53
CA PHE A 541 34.06 -1.54 -16.16
C PHE A 541 35.49 -1.22 -15.68
N TRP A 542 36.52 -1.62 -16.43
CA TRP A 542 37.93 -1.34 -16.13
C TRP A 542 38.42 0.00 -16.67
N THR A 543 37.67 0.62 -17.59
CA THR A 543 38.04 1.94 -18.12
C THR A 543 37.78 3.01 -17.07
N GLU A 544 38.82 3.42 -16.35
CA GLU A 544 38.87 4.66 -15.59
C GLU A 544 39.35 5.76 -16.53
N ASP A 545 38.43 6.46 -17.18
CA ASP A 545 38.79 7.69 -17.87
C ASP A 545 38.36 8.87 -17.02
N ASP A 546 39.26 9.31 -16.15
CA ASP A 546 38.97 10.36 -15.19
C ASP A 546 38.87 11.77 -15.79
N ASN A 547 39.19 11.92 -17.07
CA ASN A 547 39.21 13.21 -17.74
C ASN A 547 38.14 13.36 -18.83
N THR A 548 37.42 12.29 -19.18
CA THR A 548 36.35 12.38 -20.18
C THR A 548 35.08 13.01 -19.58
N CYS A 549 34.60 14.03 -20.28
CA CYS A 549 33.34 14.73 -20.03
C CYS A 549 32.60 14.92 -21.37
N GLY A 550 31.30 15.18 -21.30
CA GLY A 550 30.52 15.54 -22.49
C GLY A 550 29.29 16.38 -22.19
N GLU A 551 28.64 16.87 -23.25
CA GLU A 551 27.40 17.66 -23.14
C GLU A 551 26.28 16.87 -22.44
N GLY A 552 26.24 15.55 -22.64
CA GLY A 552 25.33 14.63 -21.95
C GLY A 552 25.92 13.24 -21.78
N ILE A 553 25.30 12.46 -20.89
CA ILE A 553 25.66 11.05 -20.66
C ILE A 553 24.90 10.11 -21.60
N SER A 554 25.54 9.01 -22.02
CA SER A 554 24.89 7.97 -22.83
C SER A 554 24.07 7.00 -21.98
N SER A 555 23.26 6.15 -22.64
CA SER A 555 22.61 5.01 -21.98
C SER A 555 23.64 4.08 -21.33
N LEU A 556 24.77 3.86 -22.00
CA LEU A 556 25.84 2.99 -21.51
C LEU A 556 26.46 3.52 -20.21
N PHE A 557 26.67 4.83 -20.08
CA PHE A 557 27.12 5.44 -18.82
C PHE A 557 26.13 5.18 -17.68
N VAL A 558 24.84 5.39 -17.95
CA VAL A 558 23.78 5.10 -16.96
C VAL A 558 23.86 3.64 -16.51
N ARG A 559 24.07 2.71 -17.44
CA ARG A 559 24.14 1.28 -17.10
C ARG A 559 25.39 0.90 -16.35
N VAL A 560 26.53 1.44 -16.74
CA VAL A 560 27.76 1.28 -15.95
C VAL A 560 27.56 1.79 -14.52
N ALA A 561 26.93 2.96 -14.35
CA ALA A 561 26.65 3.51 -13.03
C ALA A 561 25.72 2.62 -12.18
N VAL A 562 24.63 2.11 -12.77
CA VAL A 562 23.69 1.21 -12.06
C VAL A 562 24.37 -0.11 -11.66
N TYR A 563 25.17 -0.70 -12.53
CA TYR A 563 25.95 -1.90 -12.20
C TYR A 563 26.97 -1.62 -11.10
N LYS A 564 27.73 -0.51 -11.19
CA LYS A 564 28.68 -0.12 -10.12
C LYS A 564 27.96 0.09 -8.78
N ALA A 565 26.77 0.69 -8.77
CA ALA A 565 26.03 0.91 -7.53
C ALA A 565 25.62 -0.41 -6.82
N PHE A 566 25.37 -1.50 -7.55
CA PHE A 566 25.06 -2.81 -6.95
C PHE A 566 26.26 -3.72 -6.72
N PHE A 567 27.35 -3.57 -7.49
CA PHE A 567 28.38 -4.61 -7.63
C PHE A 567 29.84 -4.10 -7.56
N SER A 568 30.12 -2.88 -7.08
CA SER A 568 31.52 -2.37 -7.07
C SER A 568 32.45 -3.22 -6.20
N ASP A 569 31.94 -3.88 -5.16
CA ASP A 569 32.66 -4.86 -4.34
C ASP A 569 33.17 -6.07 -5.16
N LEU A 570 32.49 -6.40 -6.26
CA LEU A 570 32.93 -7.45 -7.19
C LEU A 570 33.86 -6.94 -8.25
N ILE A 571 33.57 -5.75 -8.78
CA ILE A 571 34.33 -5.16 -9.87
C ILE A 571 35.75 -4.85 -9.38
N PHE A 572 35.86 -4.20 -8.22
CA PHE A 572 37.11 -3.68 -7.67
C PHE A 572 37.61 -4.51 -6.48
N CYS A 573 37.50 -5.84 -6.57
CA CYS A 573 38.01 -6.73 -5.53
C CYS A 573 39.55 -6.75 -5.52
N GLU A 574 40.14 -6.49 -4.34
CA GLU A 574 41.58 -6.34 -4.10
C GLU A 574 42.21 -5.09 -4.77
N THR A 575 43.30 -4.53 -4.21
CA THR A 575 43.98 -3.34 -4.77
C THR A 575 44.67 -3.69 -6.10
N MET A 576 44.08 -3.25 -7.22
CA MET A 576 44.37 -3.78 -8.56
C MET A 576 45.74 -3.44 -9.17
N GLN A 577 46.26 -4.38 -9.99
CA GLN A 577 46.95 -4.07 -11.25
C GLN A 577 45.99 -4.40 -12.40
N ILE A 578 45.33 -3.40 -13.00
CA ILE A 578 44.47 -3.59 -14.17
C ILE A 578 45.37 -3.89 -15.39
N PRO A 579 45.14 -4.98 -16.14
CA PRO A 579 45.87 -5.24 -17.38
C PRO A 579 45.56 -4.16 -18.44
N PRO A 580 46.56 -3.65 -19.19
CA PRO A 580 46.30 -2.64 -20.22
C PRO A 580 45.39 -3.21 -21.32
N VAL A 581 44.27 -2.52 -21.58
CA VAL A 581 43.31 -2.84 -22.65
C VAL A 581 44.01 -2.63 -24.01
N ARG A 582 44.21 -3.70 -24.77
CA ARG A 582 44.67 -3.62 -26.17
C ARG A 582 43.48 -3.78 -27.11
N PHE A 583 43.20 -2.73 -27.89
CA PHE A 583 42.36 -2.82 -29.07
C PHE A 583 43.26 -3.19 -30.27
N ASP A 584 43.60 -4.47 -30.43
CA ASP A 584 44.38 -4.90 -31.61
C ASP A 584 43.47 -5.43 -32.72
N THR A 585 43.47 -4.71 -33.83
CA THR A 585 43.06 -5.15 -35.17
C THR A 585 44.20 -5.94 -35.81
N SER A 586 44.18 -7.27 -35.74
CA SER A 586 44.92 -8.11 -36.70
C SER A 586 44.56 -9.59 -36.57
N GLU A 587 44.42 -10.23 -37.73
CA GLU A 587 44.13 -11.64 -37.98
C GLU A 587 45.22 -12.57 -37.43
N GLU A 588 44.82 -13.67 -36.78
CA GLU A 588 45.70 -14.80 -36.52
C GLU A 588 45.15 -16.08 -37.17
N GLN A 589 46.01 -16.73 -37.96
CA GLN A 589 45.78 -18.00 -38.65
C GLN A 589 46.00 -19.20 -37.69
N PRO A 590 45.31 -20.35 -37.92
CA PRO A 590 45.48 -21.53 -37.09
C PRO A 590 46.71 -22.36 -37.51
N HIS A 591 47.50 -22.76 -36.53
CA HIS A 591 48.60 -23.71 -36.65
C HIS A 591 48.09 -25.16 -36.83
N GLU A 592 48.63 -25.84 -37.84
CA GLU A 592 48.51 -27.28 -38.11
C GLU A 592 49.48 -28.07 -37.22
N ASP A 593 49.00 -29.17 -36.62
CA ASP A 593 49.84 -30.15 -35.92
C ASP A 593 50.05 -31.39 -36.80
N ASN A 594 51.31 -31.82 -36.79
CA ASN A 594 51.98 -32.73 -37.71
C ASN A 594 51.54 -34.20 -37.63
N ASP A 595 51.49 -34.80 -38.82
CA ASP A 595 51.44 -36.22 -39.13
C ASP A 595 52.87 -36.81 -39.08
N VAL A 596 53.07 -37.98 -38.46
CA VAL A 596 54.32 -38.74 -38.56
C VAL A 596 54.00 -40.20 -38.86
N SER A 597 54.31 -40.59 -40.09
CA SER A 597 54.39 -41.95 -40.60
C SER A 597 55.78 -42.56 -40.31
N PHE A 598 55.83 -43.85 -40.01
CA PHE A 598 57.06 -44.64 -40.09
C PHE A 598 56.76 -46.06 -40.59
N GLU A 599 57.40 -46.42 -41.69
CA GLU A 599 57.29 -47.69 -42.42
C GLU A 599 58.34 -48.72 -41.94
N MET A 600 57.88 -49.98 -41.89
CA MET A 600 58.47 -51.19 -42.50
C MET A 600 59.90 -51.66 -42.16
N SER A 601 60.02 -52.96 -41.84
CA SER A 601 61.19 -53.76 -42.23
C SER A 601 60.79 -55.20 -42.58
N ILE A 602 61.38 -55.69 -43.66
CA ILE A 602 61.25 -56.98 -44.33
C ILE A 602 62.40 -57.87 -43.82
N ASP A 603 62.22 -59.20 -43.80
CA ASP A 603 63.32 -60.06 -44.27
C ASP A 603 62.84 -61.36 -44.92
N SER A 604 63.49 -61.66 -46.04
CA SER A 604 63.30 -62.79 -46.94
C SER A 604 64.42 -63.81 -46.73
N ASN A 605 64.30 -65.02 -47.28
CA ASN A 605 65.37 -65.88 -47.86
C ASN A 605 64.89 -67.34 -47.97
N LEU A 606 65.26 -68.22 -48.93
CA LEU A 606 65.96 -68.18 -50.21
C LEU A 606 65.78 -69.58 -50.87
N LEU A 607 65.88 -69.60 -52.20
CA LEU A 607 65.87 -70.69 -53.23
C LEU A 607 67.04 -71.73 -53.10
N PRO A 608 67.47 -72.58 -54.10
CA PRO A 608 66.90 -73.14 -55.37
C PRO A 608 67.29 -74.63 -55.72
N TYR A 609 66.89 -75.10 -56.93
CA TYR A 609 67.73 -75.66 -58.04
C TYR A 609 67.40 -77.06 -58.65
N SER A 610 66.82 -77.01 -59.86
CA SER A 610 66.97 -77.71 -61.17
C SER A 610 67.51 -79.15 -61.39
N GLN A 611 66.71 -79.91 -62.18
CA GLN A 611 67.02 -80.77 -63.38
C GLN A 611 68.00 -81.95 -63.25
N SER A 612 67.86 -83.15 -63.86
CA SER A 612 67.00 -83.74 -64.91
C SER A 612 67.33 -85.25 -65.01
N SER A 613 66.36 -86.13 -65.32
CA SER A 613 66.43 -87.21 -66.33
C SER A 613 65.45 -88.36 -66.04
N GLU A 614 64.52 -88.50 -66.97
CA GLU A 614 63.63 -89.60 -67.39
C GLU A 614 63.71 -91.01 -66.78
N THR A 615 62.54 -91.66 -66.91
CA THR A 615 62.23 -93.10 -66.79
C THR A 615 61.77 -93.62 -65.42
N LYS A 616 60.57 -93.18 -65.01
CA LYS A 616 59.60 -93.99 -64.22
C LYS A 616 58.16 -93.44 -64.27
N GLU A 617 57.82 -92.71 -65.34
CA GLU A 617 56.45 -92.34 -65.68
C GLU A 617 55.72 -93.58 -66.20
N GLU A 618 54.93 -94.24 -65.33
CA GLU A 618 53.75 -95.05 -65.72
C GLU A 618 53.07 -95.75 -64.54
N ARG A 619 53.65 -95.73 -63.31
CA ARG A 619 52.95 -96.25 -62.10
C ARG A 619 52.47 -95.20 -61.11
N GLN A 620 52.83 -93.93 -61.30
CA GLN A 620 52.52 -92.84 -60.36
C GLN A 620 51.31 -92.00 -60.79
N ASN A 621 50.92 -92.05 -62.06
CA ASN A 621 49.75 -91.33 -62.60
C ASN A 621 48.40 -91.95 -62.21
N GLU A 622 48.34 -93.25 -61.93
CA GLU A 622 47.10 -93.92 -61.52
C GLU A 622 46.76 -93.65 -60.03
N PHE A 623 47.77 -93.57 -59.16
CA PHE A 623 47.59 -93.24 -57.72
C PHE A 623 47.18 -91.78 -57.48
N LEU A 624 47.68 -90.84 -58.30
CA LEU A 624 47.30 -89.43 -58.23
C LEU A 624 45.88 -89.17 -58.77
N GLN A 625 45.44 -89.92 -59.77
CA GLN A 625 44.06 -89.82 -60.29
C GLN A 625 43.01 -90.35 -59.30
N ASP A 626 43.29 -91.43 -58.58
CA ASP A 626 42.38 -91.95 -57.55
C ASP A 626 42.29 -91.05 -56.31
N LYS A 627 43.39 -90.39 -55.92
CA LYS A 627 43.39 -89.46 -54.78
C LYS A 627 42.63 -88.17 -55.08
N VAL A 628 42.70 -87.69 -56.32
CA VAL A 628 41.89 -86.56 -56.81
C VAL A 628 40.40 -86.93 -56.85
N ARG A 629 40.05 -88.14 -57.33
CA ARG A 629 38.66 -88.62 -57.37
C ARG A 629 38.05 -88.76 -55.97
N MET A 630 38.80 -89.27 -54.99
CA MET A 630 38.37 -89.35 -53.58
C MET A 630 38.15 -87.98 -52.95
N LEU A 631 39.05 -87.02 -53.18
CA LEU A 631 38.90 -85.65 -52.67
C LEU A 631 37.72 -84.91 -53.33
N GLN A 632 37.43 -85.16 -54.61
CA GLN A 632 36.25 -84.61 -55.28
C GLN A 632 34.94 -85.13 -54.65
N LEU A 633 34.90 -86.42 -54.27
CA LEU A 633 33.76 -87.04 -53.59
C LEU A 633 33.56 -86.49 -52.17
N GLU A 634 34.64 -86.29 -51.42
CA GLU A 634 34.63 -85.68 -50.08
C GLU A 634 34.09 -84.23 -50.12
N VAL A 635 34.57 -83.42 -51.09
CA VAL A 635 34.11 -82.04 -51.28
C VAL A 635 32.63 -81.98 -51.69
N ASN A 636 32.18 -82.92 -52.53
CA ASN A 636 30.77 -82.99 -52.92
C ASN A 636 29.85 -83.43 -51.76
N LYS A 637 30.35 -84.29 -50.86
CA LYS A 637 29.64 -84.73 -49.66
C LYS A 637 29.51 -83.59 -48.63
N LEU A 638 30.60 -82.89 -48.33
CA LEU A 638 30.59 -81.70 -47.46
C LEU A 638 29.70 -80.58 -48.02
N ARG A 639 29.65 -80.39 -49.35
CA ARG A 639 28.72 -79.44 -49.99
C ARG A 639 27.25 -79.89 -49.93
N ALA A 640 26.96 -81.18 -49.76
CA ALA A 640 25.61 -81.68 -49.56
C ALA A 640 25.16 -81.51 -48.10
N ASP A 641 26.04 -81.81 -47.15
CA ASP A 641 25.76 -81.68 -45.72
C ASP A 641 25.53 -80.22 -45.30
N VAL A 642 26.34 -79.28 -45.80
CA VAL A 642 26.13 -77.83 -45.58
C VAL A 642 24.80 -77.33 -46.18
N ARG A 643 24.33 -77.95 -47.27
CA ARG A 643 23.02 -77.59 -47.86
C ARG A 643 21.84 -78.12 -47.07
N GLU A 644 21.94 -79.32 -46.49
CA GLU A 644 20.87 -79.86 -45.64
C GLU A 644 20.83 -79.20 -44.26
N GLU A 645 21.98 -78.88 -43.64
CA GLU A 645 22.04 -78.07 -42.42
C GLU A 645 21.51 -76.64 -42.64
N GLY A 646 21.80 -76.04 -43.81
CA GLY A 646 21.24 -74.75 -44.21
C GLY A 646 19.71 -74.78 -44.29
N LYS A 647 19.13 -75.83 -44.91
CA LYS A 647 17.66 -75.98 -45.01
C LYS A 647 16.99 -76.30 -43.67
N ALA A 648 17.65 -77.07 -42.80
CA ALA A 648 17.13 -77.40 -41.47
C ALA A 648 17.15 -76.17 -40.53
N ALA A 649 18.20 -75.35 -40.60
CA ALA A 649 18.27 -74.07 -39.90
C ALA A 649 17.19 -73.10 -40.41
N GLU A 650 16.97 -73.05 -41.72
CA GLU A 650 15.95 -72.19 -42.34
C GLU A 650 14.52 -72.57 -41.90
N ARG A 651 14.17 -73.87 -41.85
CA ARG A 651 12.87 -74.33 -41.32
C ARG A 651 12.64 -73.92 -39.85
N LYS A 652 13.67 -74.06 -39.00
CA LYS A 652 13.58 -73.67 -37.59
C LYS A 652 13.47 -72.16 -37.41
N THR A 653 14.07 -71.36 -38.30
CA THR A 653 13.87 -69.90 -38.31
C THR A 653 12.47 -69.50 -38.75
N LEU A 654 11.88 -70.23 -39.70
CA LEU A 654 10.52 -69.99 -40.20
C LEU A 654 9.45 -70.28 -39.12
N GLU A 655 9.56 -71.41 -38.42
CA GLU A 655 8.64 -71.74 -37.31
C GLU A 655 8.72 -70.74 -36.15
N ASN A 656 9.91 -70.26 -35.81
CA ASN A 656 10.10 -69.22 -34.80
C ASN A 656 9.50 -67.87 -35.24
N LEU A 657 9.57 -67.55 -36.54
CA LEU A 657 8.98 -66.34 -37.12
C LEU A 657 7.44 -66.38 -37.08
N ASP A 658 6.85 -67.54 -37.38
CA ASP A 658 5.40 -67.75 -37.32
C ASP A 658 4.86 -67.69 -35.89
N SER A 659 5.60 -68.23 -34.91
CA SER A 659 5.27 -68.12 -33.49
C SER A 659 5.32 -66.67 -33.00
N ALA A 660 6.35 -65.91 -33.39
CA ALA A 660 6.47 -64.49 -33.07
C ALA A 660 5.36 -63.64 -33.73
N HIS A 661 4.94 -63.98 -34.95
CA HIS A 661 3.82 -63.33 -35.62
C HIS A 661 2.49 -63.52 -34.86
N ARG A 662 2.20 -64.73 -34.38
CA ARG A 662 1.00 -65.00 -33.56
C ARG A 662 1.00 -64.19 -32.27
N GLN A 663 2.11 -64.16 -31.54
CA GLN A 663 2.23 -63.36 -30.31
C GLN A 663 2.04 -61.86 -30.55
N LEU A 664 2.53 -61.33 -31.67
CA LEU A 664 2.31 -59.94 -32.05
C LEU A 664 0.83 -59.67 -32.38
N GLN A 665 0.16 -60.62 -33.04
CA GLN A 665 -1.27 -60.52 -33.37
C GLN A 665 -2.13 -60.44 -32.10
N ASP A 666 -1.88 -61.30 -31.12
CA ASP A 666 -2.56 -61.31 -29.82
C ASP A 666 -2.31 -60.02 -29.02
N TYR A 667 -1.08 -59.49 -29.11
CA TYR A 667 -0.74 -58.21 -28.49
C TYR A 667 -1.46 -57.02 -29.16
N LYS A 668 -1.64 -57.06 -30.49
CA LYS A 668 -2.40 -56.03 -31.23
C LYS A 668 -3.88 -56.05 -30.84
N SER A 669 -4.50 -57.22 -30.75
CA SER A 669 -5.92 -57.36 -30.37
C SER A 669 -6.18 -56.88 -28.93
N ALA A 670 -5.30 -57.23 -27.98
CA ALA A 670 -5.40 -56.77 -26.60
C ALA A 670 -5.28 -55.24 -26.46
N ASN A 671 -4.37 -54.60 -27.20
CA ASN A 671 -4.27 -53.13 -27.21
C ASN A 671 -5.46 -52.46 -27.88
N GLN A 672 -6.03 -53.06 -28.92
CA GLN A 672 -7.23 -52.53 -29.57
C GLN A 672 -8.41 -52.52 -28.60
N SER A 673 -8.58 -53.57 -27.80
CA SER A 673 -9.59 -53.62 -26.72
C SER A 673 -9.37 -52.53 -25.65
N LEU A 674 -8.12 -52.36 -25.18
CA LEU A 674 -7.78 -51.34 -24.18
C LEU A 674 -7.97 -49.91 -24.70
N ARG A 675 -7.67 -49.66 -26.00
CA ARG A 675 -7.94 -48.38 -26.65
C ARG A 675 -9.43 -48.10 -26.76
N GLY A 676 -10.26 -49.12 -27.02
CA GLY A 676 -11.71 -49.01 -26.97
C GLY A 676 -12.21 -48.55 -25.60
N GLN A 677 -11.69 -49.14 -24.51
CA GLN A 677 -12.03 -48.74 -23.14
C GLN A 677 -11.58 -47.31 -22.83
N LEU A 678 -10.37 -46.91 -23.23
CA LEU A 678 -9.89 -45.55 -23.02
C LEU A 678 -10.67 -44.52 -23.84
N GLN A 679 -11.05 -44.82 -25.09
CA GLN A 679 -11.93 -43.96 -25.89
C GLN A 679 -13.31 -43.79 -25.23
N GLN A 680 -13.87 -44.87 -24.68
CA GLN A 680 -15.12 -44.81 -23.92
C GLN A 680 -14.99 -43.88 -22.71
N THR A 681 -13.92 -43.99 -21.91
CA THR A 681 -13.69 -43.08 -20.78
C THR A 681 -13.47 -41.62 -21.20
N GLN A 682 -12.91 -41.38 -22.40
CA GLN A 682 -12.77 -40.02 -22.94
C GLN A 682 -14.13 -39.41 -23.32
N ILE A 683 -15.04 -40.22 -23.88
CA ILE A 683 -16.40 -39.78 -24.21
C ILE A 683 -17.15 -39.44 -22.92
N GLU A 684 -17.12 -40.34 -21.92
CA GLU A 684 -17.77 -40.12 -20.62
C GLU A 684 -17.24 -38.88 -19.89
N CYS A 685 -15.92 -38.65 -19.92
CA CYS A 685 -15.34 -37.44 -19.31
C CYS A 685 -15.78 -36.17 -20.06
N ARG A 686 -15.88 -36.21 -21.39
CA ARG A 686 -16.35 -35.05 -22.19
C ARG A 686 -17.81 -34.73 -21.92
N GLU A 687 -18.67 -35.73 -21.91
CA GLU A 687 -20.10 -35.56 -21.60
C GLU A 687 -20.29 -34.98 -20.21
N ARG A 688 -19.56 -35.49 -19.22
CA ARG A 688 -19.62 -34.98 -17.85
C ARG A 688 -19.11 -33.54 -17.73
N ILE A 689 -18.04 -33.17 -18.44
CA ILE A 689 -17.54 -31.79 -18.46
C ILE A 689 -18.62 -30.84 -19.00
N VAL A 690 -19.27 -31.19 -20.11
CA VAL A 690 -20.35 -30.38 -20.70
C VAL A 690 -21.53 -30.24 -19.72
N GLU A 691 -21.90 -31.31 -19.03
CA GLU A 691 -22.95 -31.27 -18.00
C GLU A 691 -22.59 -30.33 -16.83
N LEU A 692 -21.35 -30.42 -16.33
CA LEU A 692 -20.86 -29.58 -15.24
C LEU A 692 -20.72 -28.11 -15.65
N GLU A 693 -20.27 -27.83 -16.87
CA GLU A 693 -20.20 -26.46 -17.42
C GLU A 693 -21.59 -25.83 -17.56
N ARG A 694 -22.61 -26.62 -17.91
CA ARG A 694 -24.01 -26.18 -17.93
C ARG A 694 -24.50 -25.84 -16.51
N LYS A 695 -24.30 -26.73 -15.54
CA LYS A 695 -24.65 -26.47 -14.12
C LYS A 695 -23.92 -25.23 -13.57
N ASN A 696 -22.65 -25.07 -13.91
CA ASN A 696 -21.87 -23.91 -13.50
C ASN A 696 -22.44 -22.61 -14.12
N SER A 697 -22.86 -22.66 -15.38
CA SER A 697 -23.50 -21.52 -16.05
C SER A 697 -24.83 -21.13 -15.38
N ASP A 698 -25.60 -22.12 -14.92
CA ASP A 698 -26.88 -21.91 -14.23
C ASP A 698 -26.66 -21.30 -12.84
N LEU A 699 -25.76 -21.86 -12.03
CA LEU A 699 -25.38 -21.32 -10.72
C LEU A 699 -24.73 -19.94 -10.82
N GLN A 700 -23.94 -19.68 -11.87
CA GLN A 700 -23.35 -18.36 -12.09
C GLN A 700 -24.44 -17.31 -12.39
N ARG A 701 -25.53 -17.68 -13.07
CA ARG A 701 -26.68 -16.79 -13.26
C ARG A 701 -27.40 -16.50 -11.93
N GLU A 702 -27.62 -17.51 -11.12
CA GLU A 702 -28.22 -17.37 -9.80
C GLU A 702 -27.34 -16.52 -8.86
N LEU A 703 -26.04 -16.77 -8.83
CA LEU A 703 -25.07 -15.97 -8.08
C LEU A 703 -25.09 -14.50 -8.51
N ASN A 704 -25.18 -14.23 -9.82
CA ASN A 704 -25.28 -12.86 -10.32
C ASN A 704 -26.60 -12.19 -9.91
N GLN A 705 -27.71 -12.93 -9.87
CA GLN A 705 -28.98 -12.43 -9.37
C GLN A 705 -28.90 -12.09 -7.87
N ARG A 706 -28.39 -13.02 -7.05
CA ARG A 706 -28.19 -12.79 -5.60
C ARG A 706 -27.21 -11.66 -5.29
N CYS A 707 -26.20 -11.46 -6.14
CA CYS A 707 -25.32 -10.28 -6.03
C CYS A 707 -26.09 -8.96 -6.19
N ARG A 708 -27.05 -8.88 -7.12
CA ARG A 708 -27.87 -7.68 -7.34
C ARG A 708 -28.84 -7.44 -6.17
N GLU A 709 -29.48 -8.50 -5.70
CA GLU A 709 -30.38 -8.44 -4.53
C GLU A 709 -29.64 -7.94 -3.29
N ASN A 710 -28.46 -8.49 -2.99
CA ASN A 710 -27.63 -8.07 -1.87
C ASN A 710 -27.18 -6.60 -2.02
N GLN A 711 -26.77 -6.16 -3.21
CA GLN A 711 -26.45 -4.74 -3.45
C GLN A 711 -27.64 -3.82 -3.17
N SER A 712 -28.85 -4.20 -3.57
CA SER A 712 -30.08 -3.43 -3.28
C SER A 712 -30.33 -3.32 -1.78
N LEU A 713 -30.17 -4.42 -1.03
CA LEU A 713 -30.35 -4.46 0.43
C LEU A 713 -29.29 -3.63 1.17
N VAL A 714 -28.04 -3.61 0.69
CA VAL A 714 -26.97 -2.76 1.24
C VAL A 714 -27.30 -1.28 1.07
N VAL A 715 -27.80 -0.87 -0.11
CA VAL A 715 -28.21 0.52 -0.36
C VAL A 715 -29.39 0.90 0.55
N GLN A 716 -30.36 0.00 0.73
CA GLN A 716 -31.51 0.23 1.60
C GLN A 716 -31.10 0.37 3.07
N SER A 717 -30.24 -0.52 3.58
CA SER A 717 -29.66 -0.44 4.94
C SER A 717 -28.91 0.88 5.17
N THR A 718 -28.09 1.31 4.20
CA THR A 718 -27.36 2.59 4.28
C THR A 718 -28.31 3.79 4.30
N THR A 719 -29.38 3.75 3.49
CA THR A 719 -30.39 4.80 3.45
C THR A 719 -31.12 4.92 4.79
N ASN A 720 -31.47 3.79 5.40
CA ASN A 720 -32.12 3.75 6.71
C ASN A 720 -31.20 4.25 7.82
N GLN A 721 -29.92 3.90 7.79
CA GLN A 721 -28.91 4.41 8.73
C GLN A 721 -28.79 5.94 8.66
N ASN A 722 -28.74 6.50 7.45
CA ASN A 722 -28.66 7.96 7.26
C ASN A 722 -29.89 8.69 7.83
N LYS A 723 -31.09 8.09 7.71
CA LYS A 723 -32.32 8.64 8.31
C LYS A 723 -32.25 8.68 9.84
N ILE A 724 -31.74 7.61 10.46
CA ILE A 724 -31.54 7.55 11.92
C ILE A 724 -30.55 8.63 12.36
N SER A 725 -29.41 8.76 11.68
CA SER A 725 -28.41 9.79 11.99
C SER A 725 -28.96 11.21 11.85
N ALA A 726 -29.82 11.47 10.85
CA ALA A 726 -30.50 12.77 10.72
C ALA A 726 -31.46 13.05 11.89
N LEU A 727 -32.18 12.02 12.38
CA LEU A 727 -33.06 12.15 13.55
C LEU A 727 -32.26 12.37 14.85
N GLU A 728 -31.06 11.78 14.98
CA GLU A 728 -30.16 12.01 16.11
C GLU A 728 -29.68 13.46 16.20
N VAL A 729 -29.34 14.06 15.06
CA VAL A 729 -28.98 15.49 14.99
C VAL A 729 -30.14 16.36 15.46
N ARG A 730 -31.37 16.12 14.95
CA ARG A 730 -32.57 16.87 15.37
C ARG A 730 -32.89 16.70 16.86
N LEU A 731 -32.65 15.50 17.42
CA LEU A 731 -32.81 15.24 18.85
C LEU A 731 -31.79 16.01 19.71
N SER A 732 -30.55 16.15 19.22
CA SER A 732 -29.52 16.95 19.90
C SER A 732 -29.82 18.46 19.84
N GLU A 733 -30.30 18.95 18.70
CA GLU A 733 -30.71 20.35 18.52
C GLU A 733 -31.87 20.71 19.45
N THR A 734 -32.91 19.88 19.50
CA THR A 734 -34.06 20.08 20.40
C THR A 734 -33.68 19.99 21.87
N HIS A 735 -32.77 19.08 22.25
CA HIS A 735 -32.24 18.99 23.61
C HIS A 735 -31.48 20.26 24.03
N THR A 736 -30.65 20.81 23.14
CA THR A 736 -29.89 22.04 23.38
C THR A 736 -30.82 23.25 23.49
N ALA A 737 -31.84 23.33 22.63
CA ALA A 737 -32.85 24.39 22.69
C ALA A 737 -33.65 24.37 24.00
N LEU A 738 -34.04 23.18 24.48
CA LEU A 738 -34.69 22.99 25.78
C LEU A 738 -33.80 23.49 26.92
N GLY A 739 -32.51 23.11 26.94
CA GLY A 739 -31.57 23.57 27.97
C GLY A 739 -31.37 25.09 28.00
N ASN A 740 -31.35 25.74 26.83
CA ASN A 740 -31.25 27.20 26.73
C ASN A 740 -32.49 27.91 27.30
N ILE A 741 -33.70 27.38 27.05
CA ILE A 741 -34.95 27.96 27.58
C ILE A 741 -34.99 27.80 29.11
N THR A 742 -34.58 26.66 29.65
CA THR A 742 -34.53 26.43 31.10
C THR A 742 -33.51 27.35 31.78
N ALA A 743 -32.33 27.53 31.19
CA ALA A 743 -31.32 28.47 31.70
C ALA A 743 -31.82 29.93 31.68
N GLN A 744 -32.55 30.33 30.64
CA GLN A 744 -33.18 31.65 30.56
C GLN A 744 -34.24 31.86 31.65
N GLN A 745 -35.08 30.84 31.94
CA GLN A 745 -36.06 30.92 33.04
C GLN A 745 -35.38 31.12 34.40
N MET A 746 -34.29 30.38 34.68
CA MET A 746 -33.55 30.51 35.95
C MET A 746 -32.93 31.90 36.10
N LYS A 747 -32.35 32.43 35.02
CA LYS A 747 -31.77 33.78 35.01
C LYS A 747 -32.82 34.87 35.28
N LEU A 748 -33.96 34.80 34.59
CA LEU A 748 -35.03 35.79 34.76
C LEU A 748 -35.60 35.80 36.19
N ARG A 749 -35.74 34.61 36.80
CA ARG A 749 -36.19 34.47 38.21
C ARG A 749 -35.16 35.07 39.16
N PHE A 750 -33.88 34.80 38.96
CA PHE A 750 -32.79 35.35 39.77
C PHE A 750 -32.73 36.88 39.69
N ASP A 751 -32.78 37.45 38.49
CA ASP A 751 -32.74 38.90 38.26
C ASP A 751 -33.95 39.61 38.91
N THR A 752 -35.13 38.98 38.89
CA THR A 752 -36.30 39.57 39.54
C THR A 752 -36.17 39.59 41.07
N VAL A 753 -35.67 38.49 41.67
CA VAL A 753 -35.45 38.40 43.11
C VAL A 753 -34.40 39.42 43.58
N GLN A 754 -33.37 39.68 42.77
CA GLN A 754 -32.41 40.75 43.07
C GLN A 754 -33.02 42.14 43.01
N GLY A 755 -33.88 42.42 42.02
CA GLY A 755 -34.59 43.70 41.90
C GLY A 755 -35.50 44.00 43.09
N GLU A 756 -36.30 43.02 43.51
CA GLU A 756 -37.20 43.15 44.68
C GLU A 756 -36.40 43.38 45.98
N ASN A 757 -35.25 42.72 46.14
CA ASN A 757 -34.36 42.94 47.29
C ASN A 757 -33.73 44.33 47.31
N ALA A 758 -33.38 44.88 46.14
CA ALA A 758 -32.82 46.23 46.03
C ALA A 758 -33.86 47.32 46.35
N GLU A 759 -35.11 47.13 45.91
CA GLU A 759 -36.19 48.07 46.21
C GLU A 759 -36.54 48.07 47.71
N LEU A 760 -36.60 46.90 48.35
CA LEU A 760 -36.83 46.79 49.79
C LEU A 760 -35.73 47.46 50.61
N ARG A 761 -34.46 47.37 50.19
CA ARG A 761 -33.35 48.09 50.84
C ARG A 761 -33.51 49.60 50.76
N ASN A 762 -33.83 50.13 49.58
CA ASN A 762 -34.00 51.57 49.40
C ASN A 762 -35.17 52.10 50.24
N ARG A 763 -36.26 51.34 50.36
CA ARG A 763 -37.40 51.70 51.20
C ARG A 763 -37.06 51.63 52.69
N LEU A 764 -36.34 50.61 53.14
CA LEU A 764 -35.87 50.49 54.53
C LEU A 764 -34.93 51.63 54.91
N GLN A 765 -34.01 51.99 54.02
CA GLN A 765 -33.05 53.07 54.23
C GLN A 765 -33.72 54.45 54.29
N LYS A 766 -34.76 54.66 53.49
CA LYS A 766 -35.60 55.87 53.54
C LYS A 766 -36.44 55.93 54.83
N ALA A 767 -37.04 54.83 55.26
CA ALA A 767 -37.79 54.79 56.52
C ALA A 767 -36.87 55.06 57.73
N LEU A 768 -35.65 54.51 57.73
CA LEU A 768 -34.63 54.78 58.74
C LEU A 768 -34.18 56.26 58.75
N SER A 769 -34.06 56.91 57.59
CA SER A 769 -33.73 58.34 57.54
C SER A 769 -34.87 59.19 58.09
N ASP A 770 -36.12 58.89 57.72
CA ASP A 770 -37.29 59.67 58.10
C ASP A 770 -37.57 59.57 59.62
N VAL A 771 -37.35 58.39 60.22
CA VAL A 771 -37.43 58.20 61.69
C VAL A 771 -36.34 58.99 62.41
N LYS A 772 -35.13 59.07 61.83
CA LYS A 772 -34.01 59.81 62.42
C LYS A 772 -34.27 61.32 62.43
N THR A 773 -34.77 61.89 61.33
CA THR A 773 -35.13 63.32 61.26
C THR A 773 -36.31 63.68 62.16
N ALA A 774 -37.30 62.78 62.28
CA ALA A 774 -38.42 62.97 63.20
C ALA A 774 -37.97 62.97 64.67
N ARG A 775 -37.03 62.09 65.03
CA ARG A 775 -36.43 62.06 66.38
C ARG A 775 -35.65 63.34 66.68
N GLU A 776 -34.80 63.79 65.76
CA GLU A 776 -33.99 65.02 65.93
C GLU A 776 -34.89 66.27 66.05
N SER A 777 -36.01 66.33 65.32
CA SER A 777 -36.97 67.43 65.42
C SER A 777 -37.74 67.44 66.76
N LEU A 778 -38.03 66.26 67.31
CA LEU A 778 -38.72 66.10 68.59
C LEU A 778 -37.79 66.37 69.80
N GLU A 779 -36.51 65.99 69.70
CA GLU A 779 -35.47 66.33 70.69
C GLU A 779 -35.21 67.85 70.73
N GLN A 780 -35.33 68.57 69.60
CA GLN A 780 -35.21 70.03 69.57
C GLN A 780 -36.43 70.75 70.16
N GLN A 781 -37.65 70.26 69.95
CA GLN A 781 -38.87 70.87 70.53
C GLN A 781 -38.98 70.65 72.06
N THR A 782 -38.48 69.52 72.57
CA THR A 782 -38.58 69.14 74.00
C THR A 782 -37.61 69.90 74.93
N MET A 783 -36.57 70.54 74.39
CA MET A 783 -35.61 71.39 75.12
C MET A 783 -36.12 72.81 75.40
N SER A 784 -37.29 73.23 74.87
CA SER A 784 -37.80 74.61 75.04
C SER A 784 -38.97 74.77 76.02
N GLU A 785 -39.65 73.70 76.43
CA GLU A 785 -40.81 73.78 77.34
C GLU A 785 -40.66 72.87 78.56
N GLU A 786 -40.53 73.50 79.74
CA GLU A 786 -40.04 72.92 80.99
C GLU A 786 -41.14 72.29 81.88
N LYS A 787 -42.22 71.74 81.31
CA LYS A 787 -43.27 71.10 82.11
C LYS A 787 -43.70 69.74 81.56
N ASP A 788 -43.32 68.73 82.33
CA ASP A 788 -43.84 67.35 82.43
C ASP A 788 -42.88 66.26 81.93
N ASP A 789 -41.87 65.97 82.76
CA ASP A 789 -40.72 65.10 82.47
C ASP A 789 -41.09 63.62 82.26
N ARG A 790 -42.23 63.14 82.79
CA ARG A 790 -42.64 61.72 82.66
C ARG A 790 -43.21 61.38 81.29
N ALA A 791 -44.02 62.26 80.69
CA ALA A 791 -44.54 62.04 79.34
C ALA A 791 -43.42 62.09 78.28
N LYS A 792 -42.35 62.83 78.55
CA LYS A 792 -41.14 62.89 77.70
C LYS A 792 -40.32 61.60 77.79
N GLU A 793 -40.12 61.05 78.99
CA GLU A 793 -39.43 59.75 79.16
C GLU A 793 -40.18 58.60 78.46
N ASP A 794 -41.52 58.56 78.54
CA ASP A 794 -42.32 57.51 77.90
C ASP A 794 -42.24 57.56 76.36
N ILE A 795 -42.23 58.75 75.74
CA ILE A 795 -42.09 58.91 74.28
C ILE A 795 -40.67 58.56 73.82
N ILE A 796 -39.64 58.99 74.57
CA ILE A 796 -38.24 58.65 74.26
C ILE A 796 -38.02 57.13 74.41
N GLY A 797 -38.61 56.50 75.43
CA GLY A 797 -38.58 55.05 75.62
C GLY A 797 -39.26 54.29 74.48
N LEU A 798 -40.40 54.78 73.98
CA LEU A 798 -41.09 54.17 72.84
C LEU A 798 -40.25 54.26 71.55
N ILE A 799 -39.62 55.41 71.31
CA ILE A 799 -38.73 55.62 70.15
C ILE A 799 -37.48 54.72 70.26
N GLN A 800 -36.88 54.58 71.44
CA GLN A 800 -35.74 53.69 71.65
C GLN A 800 -36.10 52.22 71.40
N THR A 801 -37.27 51.78 71.89
CA THR A 801 -37.77 50.42 71.69
C THR A 801 -38.02 50.12 70.20
N LEU A 802 -38.65 51.06 69.48
CA LEU A 802 -38.87 50.96 68.03
C LEU A 802 -37.55 50.98 67.24
N THR A 803 -36.55 51.74 67.70
CA THR A 803 -35.23 51.80 67.07
C THR A 803 -34.46 50.48 67.26
N THR A 804 -34.56 49.84 68.43
CA THR A 804 -33.94 48.53 68.68
C THR A 804 -34.57 47.39 67.88
N GLU A 805 -35.90 47.38 67.75
CA GLU A 805 -36.64 46.42 66.91
C GLU A 805 -36.24 46.55 65.43
N LEU A 806 -36.11 47.78 64.91
CA LEU A 806 -35.66 48.04 63.54
C LEU A 806 -34.19 47.61 63.29
N CYS A 807 -33.31 47.78 64.28
CA CYS A 807 -31.92 47.31 64.18
C CYS A 807 -31.82 45.78 64.18
N TYR A 808 -32.65 45.08 64.96
CA TYR A 808 -32.70 43.61 64.97
C TYR A 808 -33.17 43.05 63.62
N LEU A 809 -34.20 43.64 63.03
CA LEU A 809 -34.68 43.31 61.68
C LEU A 809 -33.62 43.53 60.59
N GLY A 810 -32.83 44.60 60.69
CA GLY A 810 -31.71 44.85 59.78
C GLY A 810 -30.60 43.79 59.85
N GLN A 811 -30.30 43.27 61.04
CA GLN A 811 -29.31 42.20 61.22
C GLN A 811 -29.76 40.86 60.65
N GLU A 812 -31.05 40.53 60.80
CA GLU A 812 -31.60 39.27 60.28
C GLU A 812 -31.72 39.27 58.75
N MET A 813 -31.98 40.44 58.15
CA MET A 813 -31.89 40.61 56.69
C MET A 813 -30.48 40.38 56.14
N GLU A 814 -29.44 40.82 56.86
CA GLU A 814 -28.05 40.64 56.44
C GLU A 814 -27.57 39.18 56.63
N ARG A 815 -28.19 38.44 57.56
CA ARG A 815 -28.02 37.00 57.73
C ARG A 815 -28.63 36.23 56.56
N MET A 816 -29.87 36.55 56.16
CA MET A 816 -30.51 35.96 54.98
C MET A 816 -29.75 36.25 53.68
N ARG A 817 -29.13 37.43 53.56
CA ARG A 817 -28.26 37.79 52.43
C ARG A 817 -27.05 36.87 52.29
N ARG A 818 -26.39 36.50 53.41
CA ARG A 818 -25.24 35.59 53.37
C ARG A 818 -25.62 34.20 52.87
N VAL A 819 -26.76 33.67 53.31
CA VAL A 819 -27.30 32.38 52.86
C VAL A 819 -27.64 32.41 51.36
N LEU A 820 -28.19 33.52 50.86
CA LEU A 820 -28.49 33.71 49.43
C LEU A 820 -27.23 33.77 48.56
N ASN A 821 -26.16 34.41 49.03
CA ASN A 821 -24.88 34.46 48.34
C ASN A 821 -24.14 33.11 48.35
N GLU A 822 -24.17 32.36 49.47
CA GLU A 822 -23.58 31.01 49.53
C GLU A 822 -24.26 30.03 48.57
N ASN A 823 -25.56 30.18 48.33
CA ASN A 823 -26.31 29.38 47.34
C ASN A 823 -26.02 29.80 45.88
N GLN A 824 -25.49 31.00 45.64
CA GLN A 824 -25.13 31.48 44.30
C GLN A 824 -23.91 30.74 43.74
N ASP A 825 -22.97 30.35 44.61
CA ASP A 825 -21.75 29.61 44.21
C ASP A 825 -22.05 28.13 43.90
N GLN A 826 -23.15 27.57 44.40
CA GLN A 826 -23.56 26.19 44.13
C GLN A 826 -24.27 26.00 42.78
N ILE A 827 -24.85 27.06 42.21
CA ILE A 827 -25.56 27.01 40.91
C ILE A 827 -24.61 26.78 39.73
N GLY A 828 -23.31 27.06 39.89
CA GLY A 828 -22.30 26.92 38.83
C GLY A 828 -21.82 25.49 38.52
N GLN A 829 -22.21 24.46 39.30
CA GLN A 829 -21.64 23.11 39.19
C GLN A 829 -22.63 21.98 38.81
N ILE A 830 -23.90 22.28 38.50
CA ILE A 830 -24.94 21.25 38.36
C ILE A 830 -25.05 20.77 36.90
N LYS A 831 -24.87 19.46 36.65
CA LYS A 831 -25.07 18.81 35.34
C LYS A 831 -26.56 18.61 35.04
N TYR A 832 -26.93 18.52 33.76
CA TYR A 832 -28.32 18.49 33.27
C TYR A 832 -29.22 17.42 33.92
N ASP A 833 -28.66 16.25 34.28
CA ASP A 833 -29.42 15.16 34.91
C ASP A 833 -29.77 15.43 36.40
N ASP A 834 -29.03 16.31 37.07
CA ASP A 834 -29.29 16.71 38.46
C ASP A 834 -30.39 17.80 38.55
N LEU A 835 -30.60 18.56 37.46
CA LEU A 835 -31.61 19.62 37.34
C LEU A 835 -33.05 19.09 37.27
N GLU A 836 -33.26 17.89 36.69
CA GLU A 836 -34.58 17.25 36.61
C GLU A 836 -35.04 16.74 38.00
N ASN A 837 -34.10 16.26 38.81
CA ASN A 837 -34.33 15.85 40.20
C ASN A 837 -34.53 17.05 41.14
N ALA A 838 -33.80 18.15 40.94
CA ALA A 838 -33.99 19.40 41.69
C ALA A 838 -35.35 20.07 41.41
N SER A 839 -35.84 20.01 40.16
CA SER A 839 -37.16 20.53 39.76
C SER A 839 -38.32 19.78 40.46
N LEU A 840 -38.17 18.47 40.66
CA LEU A 840 -39.12 17.66 41.43
C LEU A 840 -39.07 17.93 42.94
N SER A 841 -37.89 18.26 43.48
CA SER A 841 -37.72 18.61 44.89
C SER A 841 -38.30 20.00 45.24
N LEU A 842 -38.06 21.00 44.39
CA LEU A 842 -38.59 22.36 44.55
C LEU A 842 -40.13 22.43 44.42
N LYS A 843 -40.74 21.63 43.54
CA LYS A 843 -42.21 21.48 43.48
C LYS A 843 -42.80 20.90 44.76
N LYS A 844 -42.03 20.08 45.49
CA LYS A 844 -42.43 19.47 46.76
C LYS A 844 -42.29 20.45 47.93
N GLU A 845 -41.31 21.34 47.89
CA GLU A 845 -41.11 22.42 48.88
C GLU A 845 -42.07 23.61 48.69
N GLU A 846 -42.42 23.96 47.45
CA GLU A 846 -43.41 25.02 47.17
C GLU A 846 -44.83 24.61 47.62
N LEU A 847 -45.16 23.32 47.56
CA LEU A 847 -46.40 22.78 48.12
C LEU A 847 -46.42 22.81 49.66
N ASN A 848 -45.27 22.62 50.31
CA ASN A 848 -45.13 22.68 51.77
C ASN A 848 -45.20 24.13 52.30
N LEU A 849 -44.74 25.11 51.52
CA LEU A 849 -44.82 26.54 51.87
C LEU A 849 -46.22 27.15 51.71
N GLN A 850 -47.06 26.61 50.82
CA GLN A 850 -48.47 27.04 50.69
C GLN A 850 -49.34 26.56 51.86
N LEU A 851 -48.98 25.46 52.52
CA LEU A 851 -49.67 24.95 53.72
C LEU A 851 -49.35 25.75 55.00
N ALA A 852 -48.24 26.49 55.05
CA ALA A 852 -47.82 27.26 56.22
C ALA A 852 -48.50 28.65 56.35
N ARG A 853 -49.22 29.12 55.32
CA ARG A 853 -49.91 30.43 55.34
C ARG A 853 -51.35 30.38 55.87
N ALA A 854 -51.83 29.21 56.31
CA ALA A 854 -53.22 29.02 56.73
C ALA A 854 -53.46 29.01 58.26
N GLY A 855 -52.47 29.37 59.09
CA GLY A 855 -52.66 29.38 60.54
C GLY A 855 -51.76 30.37 61.26
N ASP A 856 -52.24 31.59 61.48
CA ASP A 856 -52.08 32.27 62.76
C ASP A 856 -52.94 33.54 62.79
N GLY A 857 -54.13 33.42 63.39
CA GLY A 857 -54.91 34.55 63.86
C GLY A 857 -54.89 34.51 65.37
N SER A 858 -54.18 35.43 66.03
CA SER A 858 -54.39 35.81 67.44
C SER A 858 -53.28 36.75 67.94
N TRP A 859 -53.30 38.04 67.55
CA TRP A 859 -52.53 39.07 68.29
C TRP A 859 -53.25 40.43 68.44
N GLU A 860 -54.46 40.61 67.89
CA GLU A 860 -55.20 41.89 68.00
C GLU A 860 -56.02 42.09 69.30
N SER A 861 -56.09 41.10 70.20
CA SER A 861 -56.97 41.20 71.38
C SER A 861 -56.39 41.89 72.62
N ASN A 862 -55.13 42.34 72.64
CA ASN A 862 -54.50 42.83 73.87
C ASN A 862 -54.19 44.33 73.96
N LEU A 863 -54.69 45.18 73.05
CA LEU A 863 -54.40 46.62 73.08
C LEU A 863 -55.63 47.54 73.15
N HIS A 864 -56.71 47.10 73.81
CA HIS A 864 -57.95 47.90 73.91
C HIS A 864 -58.49 48.11 75.34
N SER A 865 -57.68 47.92 76.38
CA SER A 865 -58.20 47.98 77.76
C SER A 865 -57.54 48.98 78.72
N ASN A 866 -56.81 50.02 78.28
CA ASN A 866 -56.27 50.95 79.31
C ASN A 866 -55.96 52.40 78.91
N ALA A 867 -56.86 53.08 78.21
CA ALA A 867 -56.72 54.52 78.06
C ALA A 867 -58.06 55.26 77.97
N THR A 868 -58.92 55.05 78.98
CA THR A 868 -60.07 55.92 79.26
C THR A 868 -59.89 56.54 80.64
N GLN A 869 -59.20 57.69 80.70
CA GLN A 869 -59.62 58.84 81.53
C GLN A 869 -58.64 60.02 81.42
N ARG A 870 -59.24 61.22 81.24
CA ARG A 870 -58.69 62.59 81.36
C ARG A 870 -58.22 63.29 80.08
N THR A 871 -59.22 63.63 79.28
CA THR A 871 -59.28 64.83 78.45
C THR A 871 -59.18 66.12 79.29
N LEU A 872 -58.39 67.12 78.86
CA LEU A 872 -58.90 68.42 78.37
C LEU A 872 -57.82 69.46 77.97
N VAL A 873 -56.50 69.20 78.13
CA VAL A 873 -55.45 70.17 77.67
C VAL A 873 -54.64 69.65 76.45
N LEU A 874 -54.75 68.36 76.13
CA LEU A 874 -54.05 67.72 74.98
C LEU A 874 -54.77 67.88 73.62
N HIS A 875 -55.91 68.56 73.55
CA HIS A 875 -56.74 68.55 72.34
C HIS A 875 -56.22 69.49 71.22
N GLN A 876 -55.43 70.53 71.56
CA GLN A 876 -54.89 71.48 70.58
C GLN A 876 -53.53 71.05 69.99
N THR A 877 -52.67 70.39 70.77
CA THR A 877 -51.39 69.83 70.28
C THR A 877 -51.59 68.50 69.55
N MET A 878 -52.59 67.69 69.94
CA MET A 878 -52.97 66.51 69.15
C MET A 878 -53.60 66.87 67.80
N GLN A 879 -54.31 68.00 67.66
CA GLN A 879 -54.96 68.39 66.39
C GLN A 879 -53.94 68.65 65.27
N GLN A 880 -52.83 69.33 65.56
CA GLN A 880 -51.75 69.57 64.59
C GLN A 880 -50.97 68.29 64.26
N ALA A 881 -50.76 67.40 65.23
CA ALA A 881 -50.15 66.08 65.00
C ALA A 881 -51.07 65.14 64.22
N THR A 882 -52.39 65.20 64.41
CA THR A 882 -53.36 64.43 63.62
C THR A 882 -53.51 64.95 62.19
N GLU A 883 -53.40 66.25 61.94
CA GLU A 883 -53.48 66.82 60.58
C GLU A 883 -52.26 66.45 59.72
N VAL A 884 -51.06 66.46 60.30
CA VAL A 884 -49.83 65.97 59.65
C VAL A 884 -49.89 64.45 59.44
N LYS A 885 -50.38 63.69 60.44
CA LYS A 885 -50.61 62.24 60.34
C LYS A 885 -51.63 61.90 59.24
N ASP A 886 -52.70 62.66 59.09
CA ASP A 886 -53.76 62.42 58.11
C ASP A 886 -53.35 62.81 56.69
N ASN A 887 -52.56 63.87 56.51
CA ASN A 887 -51.98 64.23 55.21
C ASN A 887 -50.90 63.23 54.76
N VAL A 888 -50.03 62.79 55.67
CA VAL A 888 -49.05 61.73 55.38
C VAL A 888 -49.77 60.40 55.12
N ALA A 889 -50.84 60.07 55.84
CA ALA A 889 -51.65 58.87 55.58
C ALA A 889 -52.39 58.92 54.23
N LYS A 890 -52.87 60.09 53.78
CA LYS A 890 -53.52 60.27 52.47
C LYS A 890 -52.52 60.15 51.30
N GLU A 891 -51.37 60.80 51.40
CA GLU A 891 -50.26 60.65 50.44
C GLU A 891 -49.76 59.19 50.41
N TRP A 892 -49.63 58.54 51.57
CA TRP A 892 -49.25 57.13 51.67
C TRP A 892 -50.30 56.18 51.05
N GLN A 893 -51.59 56.46 51.22
CA GLN A 893 -52.68 55.70 50.60
C GLN A 893 -52.70 55.84 49.06
N LEU A 894 -52.47 57.05 48.53
CA LEU A 894 -52.37 57.30 47.09
C LEU A 894 -51.12 56.64 46.48
N LEU A 895 -49.98 56.73 47.15
CA LEU A 895 -48.74 56.05 46.75
C LEU A 895 -48.92 54.52 46.81
N LYS A 896 -49.56 53.99 47.84
CA LYS A 896 -49.89 52.57 48.01
C LYS A 896 -50.82 52.05 46.91
N HIS A 897 -51.81 52.84 46.48
CA HIS A 897 -52.68 52.50 45.37
C HIS A 897 -51.94 52.50 44.01
N GLY A 898 -51.09 53.51 43.75
CA GLY A 898 -50.26 53.54 42.55
C GLY A 898 -49.24 52.40 42.47
N ILE A 899 -48.59 52.07 43.59
CA ILE A 899 -47.64 50.95 43.72
C ILE A 899 -48.35 49.61 43.53
N ASN A 900 -49.55 49.44 44.10
CA ASN A 900 -50.34 48.22 43.91
C ASN A 900 -50.81 48.07 42.45
N ALA A 901 -51.21 49.14 41.78
CA ALA A 901 -51.64 49.12 40.37
C ALA A 901 -50.48 48.83 39.38
N LEU A 902 -49.29 49.38 39.62
CA LEU A 902 -48.07 49.06 38.87
C LEU A 902 -47.60 47.64 39.17
N GLY A 903 -47.62 47.20 40.43
CA GLY A 903 -47.28 45.83 40.82
C GLY A 903 -48.20 44.79 40.20
N THR A 904 -49.51 45.05 40.12
CA THR A 904 -50.46 44.14 39.47
C THR A 904 -50.29 44.08 37.96
N SER A 905 -50.02 45.22 37.30
CA SER A 905 -49.76 45.27 35.85
C SER A 905 -48.41 44.64 35.47
N PHE A 906 -47.39 44.75 36.33
CA PHE A 906 -46.10 44.09 36.16
C PHE A 906 -46.20 42.57 36.39
N TRP A 907 -46.99 42.15 37.38
CA TRP A 907 -47.24 40.75 37.67
C TRP A 907 -47.98 40.03 36.53
N THR A 908 -49.00 40.66 35.92
CA THR A 908 -49.71 40.09 34.76
C THR A 908 -48.83 39.99 33.52
N LEU A 909 -47.96 40.98 33.25
CA LEU A 909 -46.96 40.93 32.18
C LEU A 909 -45.92 39.82 32.39
N LYS A 910 -45.40 39.69 33.62
CA LYS A 910 -44.44 38.64 34.00
C LYS A 910 -45.06 37.25 33.89
N GLN A 911 -46.32 37.10 34.29
CA GLN A 911 -47.04 35.85 34.18
C GLN A 911 -47.32 35.47 32.73
N GLY A 912 -47.75 36.42 31.89
CA GLY A 912 -47.95 36.17 30.45
C GLY A 912 -46.66 35.79 29.71
N ALA A 913 -45.51 36.39 30.06
CA ALA A 913 -44.21 36.00 29.51
C ALA A 913 -43.78 34.60 29.95
N HIS A 914 -44.01 34.25 31.23
CA HIS A 914 -43.72 32.92 31.77
C HIS A 914 -44.59 31.84 31.13
N GLU A 915 -45.89 32.10 30.95
CA GLU A 915 -46.82 31.20 30.26
C GLU A 915 -46.44 30.98 28.78
N ALA A 916 -46.02 32.03 28.07
CA ALA A 916 -45.54 31.92 26.69
C ALA A 916 -44.24 31.09 26.59
N GLN A 917 -43.33 31.24 27.54
CA GLN A 917 -42.08 30.48 27.58
C GLN A 917 -42.32 29.00 27.95
N GLN A 918 -43.26 28.72 28.86
CA GLN A 918 -43.70 27.35 29.16
C GLN A 918 -44.38 26.69 27.95
N ALA A 919 -45.19 27.43 27.19
CA ALA A 919 -45.80 26.91 25.97
C ALA A 919 -44.74 26.55 24.90
N GLN A 920 -43.68 27.36 24.79
CA GLN A 920 -42.54 27.06 23.90
C GLN A 920 -41.74 25.84 24.36
N GLU A 921 -41.51 25.68 25.67
CA GLU A 921 -40.86 24.52 26.25
C GLU A 921 -41.68 23.24 25.98
N GLN A 922 -42.99 23.28 26.20
CA GLN A 922 -43.86 22.14 25.95
C GLN A 922 -43.85 21.71 24.48
N LYS A 923 -43.91 22.67 23.54
CA LYS A 923 -43.83 22.38 22.11
C LYS A 923 -42.54 21.65 21.72
N LEU A 924 -41.39 22.07 22.27
CA LEU A 924 -40.11 21.41 22.01
C LEU A 924 -40.01 20.01 22.65
N ARG A 925 -40.69 19.78 23.79
CA ARG A 925 -40.83 18.45 24.39
C ARG A 925 -41.64 17.52 23.50
N ASP A 926 -42.77 18.00 22.98
CA ASP A 926 -43.63 17.22 22.06
C ASP A 926 -42.88 16.89 20.75
N GLU A 927 -42.11 17.83 20.19
CA GLU A 927 -41.26 17.61 19.01
C GLU A 927 -40.15 16.57 19.29
N ARG A 928 -39.52 16.64 20.48
CA ARG A 928 -38.51 15.66 20.91
C ARG A 928 -39.10 14.25 21.03
N GLU A 929 -40.28 14.11 21.63
CA GLU A 929 -40.98 12.82 21.71
C GLU A 929 -41.34 12.28 20.33
N GLY A 930 -41.79 13.15 19.42
CA GLY A 930 -42.03 12.82 18.01
C GLY A 930 -40.79 12.25 17.32
N PHE A 931 -39.65 12.95 17.42
CA PHE A 931 -38.39 12.48 16.83
C PHE A 931 -37.85 11.20 17.50
N GLN A 932 -38.05 11.02 18.80
CA GLN A 932 -37.67 9.77 19.49
C GLN A 932 -38.50 8.57 19.01
N SER A 933 -39.80 8.77 18.83
CA SER A 933 -40.71 7.75 18.30
C SER A 933 -40.32 7.36 16.87
N GLU A 934 -40.09 8.35 16.01
CA GLU A 934 -39.67 8.13 14.62
C GLU A 934 -38.30 7.43 14.55
N LYS A 935 -37.34 7.82 15.41
CA LYS A 935 -36.03 7.15 15.52
C LYS A 935 -36.19 5.67 15.89
N LYS A 936 -37.09 5.35 16.82
CA LYS A 936 -37.36 3.97 17.26
C LYS A 936 -37.95 3.14 16.11
N GLU A 937 -38.89 3.71 15.35
CA GLU A 937 -39.45 3.07 14.16
C GLU A 937 -38.35 2.77 13.12
N TRP A 938 -37.55 3.77 12.74
CA TRP A 938 -36.47 3.56 11.78
C TRP A 938 -35.40 2.60 12.27
N SER A 939 -35.13 2.53 13.58
CA SER A 939 -34.24 1.54 14.18
C SER A 939 -34.72 0.11 13.94
N THR A 940 -36.02 -0.15 14.12
CA THR A 940 -36.60 -1.48 13.83
C THR A 940 -36.54 -1.82 12.33
N VAL A 941 -36.76 -0.83 11.46
CA VAL A 941 -36.66 -0.99 10.01
C VAL A 941 -35.22 -1.28 9.58
N LEU A 942 -34.23 -0.63 10.23
CA LEU A 942 -32.81 -0.88 10.00
C LEU A 942 -32.38 -2.27 10.46
N GLU A 943 -32.83 -2.72 11.63
CA GLU A 943 -32.54 -4.07 12.14
C GLU A 943 -33.05 -5.15 11.18
N LYS A 944 -34.28 -5.01 10.69
CA LYS A 944 -34.83 -5.92 9.68
C LYS A 944 -34.01 -5.89 8.37
N ALA A 945 -33.70 -4.70 7.87
CA ALA A 945 -32.90 -4.56 6.64
C ALA A 945 -31.48 -5.13 6.79
N ASN A 946 -30.88 -5.04 7.98
CA ASN A 946 -29.59 -5.66 8.28
C ASN A 946 -29.68 -7.19 8.35
N SER A 947 -30.73 -7.73 8.97
CA SER A 947 -31.00 -9.17 8.99
C SER A 947 -31.17 -9.73 7.57
N ASP A 948 -31.98 -9.09 6.73
CA ASP A 948 -32.22 -9.51 5.35
C ASP A 948 -30.93 -9.43 4.51
N LYS A 949 -30.12 -8.39 4.72
CA LYS A 949 -28.79 -8.21 4.10
C LYS A 949 -27.83 -9.34 4.49
N ASP A 950 -27.79 -9.71 5.77
CA ASP A 950 -26.88 -10.73 6.28
C ASP A 950 -27.30 -12.14 5.80
N GLN A 951 -28.61 -12.41 5.74
CA GLN A 951 -29.14 -13.63 5.12
C GLN A 951 -28.77 -13.72 3.62
N ALA A 952 -28.98 -12.64 2.87
CA ALA A 952 -28.61 -12.60 1.45
C ALA A 952 -27.09 -12.73 1.22
N LEU A 953 -26.25 -12.30 2.17
CA LEU A 953 -24.81 -12.50 2.13
C LEU A 953 -24.43 -13.97 2.35
N MET A 954 -25.07 -14.65 3.31
CA MET A 954 -24.86 -16.08 3.53
C MET A 954 -25.25 -16.92 2.31
N GLU A 955 -26.41 -16.65 1.71
CA GLU A 955 -26.87 -17.34 0.49
C GLU A 955 -25.90 -17.13 -0.68
N ARG A 956 -25.36 -15.92 -0.83
CA ARG A 956 -24.36 -15.60 -1.85
C ARG A 956 -23.05 -16.36 -1.66
N GLU A 957 -22.52 -16.42 -0.44
CA GLU A 957 -21.26 -17.13 -0.16
C GLU A 957 -21.42 -18.65 -0.30
N ASN A 958 -22.60 -19.21 0.02
CA ASN A 958 -22.92 -20.62 -0.25
C ASN A 958 -22.91 -20.91 -1.77
N LEU A 959 -23.60 -20.11 -2.58
CA LEU A 959 -23.60 -20.26 -4.05
C LEU A 959 -22.20 -20.13 -4.65
N LYS A 960 -21.39 -19.18 -4.15
CA LYS A 960 -19.98 -19.02 -4.56
C LYS A 960 -19.15 -20.26 -4.24
N SER A 961 -19.39 -20.89 -3.10
CA SER A 961 -18.71 -22.14 -2.71
C SER A 961 -19.09 -23.31 -3.62
N GLN A 962 -20.37 -23.41 -4.02
CA GLN A 962 -20.84 -24.42 -4.97
C GLN A 962 -20.23 -24.24 -6.37
N VAL A 963 -20.15 -23.00 -6.87
CA VAL A 963 -19.47 -22.66 -8.13
C VAL A 963 -18.00 -23.09 -8.09
N ASN A 964 -17.29 -22.81 -7.00
CA ASN A 964 -15.89 -23.21 -6.83
C ASN A 964 -15.71 -24.74 -6.73
N ALA A 965 -16.68 -25.47 -6.16
CA ALA A 965 -16.65 -26.93 -6.12
C ALA A 965 -16.82 -27.52 -7.53
N LEU A 966 -17.76 -27.01 -8.33
CA LEU A 966 -17.95 -27.46 -9.71
C LEU A 966 -16.74 -27.18 -10.61
N LEU A 967 -16.10 -26.01 -10.45
CA LEU A 967 -14.87 -25.69 -11.19
C LEU A 967 -13.76 -26.71 -10.92
N ARG A 968 -13.58 -27.13 -9.66
CA ARG A 968 -12.62 -28.18 -9.31
C ARG A 968 -12.97 -29.52 -9.94
N GLU A 969 -14.24 -29.93 -9.92
CA GLU A 969 -14.67 -31.18 -10.57
C GLU A 969 -14.42 -31.14 -12.08
N VAL A 970 -14.65 -30.00 -12.75
CA VAL A 970 -14.33 -29.81 -14.17
C VAL A 970 -12.83 -29.95 -14.43
N GLU A 971 -11.98 -29.33 -13.61
CA GLU A 971 -10.52 -29.44 -13.73
C GLU A 971 -10.03 -30.89 -13.55
N GLU A 972 -10.55 -31.61 -12.56
CA GLU A 972 -10.25 -33.03 -12.34
C GLU A 972 -10.63 -33.90 -13.54
N ARG A 973 -11.83 -33.70 -14.09
CA ARG A 973 -12.29 -34.43 -15.28
C ARG A 973 -11.47 -34.09 -16.53
N GLN A 974 -11.03 -32.84 -16.66
CA GLN A 974 -10.17 -32.41 -17.75
C GLN A 974 -8.77 -33.05 -17.65
N MET A 975 -8.24 -33.20 -16.44
CA MET A 975 -6.98 -33.92 -16.20
C MET A 975 -7.10 -35.41 -16.56
N LEU A 976 -8.20 -36.07 -16.17
CA LEU A 976 -8.46 -37.47 -16.54
C LEU A 976 -8.57 -37.64 -18.06
N LEU A 977 -9.27 -36.73 -18.74
CA LEU A 977 -9.38 -36.72 -20.20
C LEU A 977 -8.00 -36.60 -20.89
N ASN A 978 -7.15 -35.70 -20.39
CA ASN A 978 -5.80 -35.50 -20.91
C ASN A 978 -4.91 -36.74 -20.68
N SER A 979 -4.99 -37.34 -19.50
CA SER A 979 -4.24 -38.56 -19.14
C SER A 979 -4.66 -39.76 -19.99
N ALA A 980 -5.98 -39.97 -20.18
CA ALA A 980 -6.50 -41.02 -21.05
C ALA A 980 -6.06 -40.82 -22.51
N ARG A 981 -5.98 -39.57 -22.99
CA ARG A 981 -5.47 -39.24 -24.33
C ARG A 981 -4.00 -39.60 -24.50
N GLN A 982 -3.15 -39.17 -23.57
CA GLN A 982 -1.72 -39.50 -23.58
C GLN A 982 -1.48 -41.01 -23.54
N THR A 983 -2.27 -41.74 -22.74
CA THR A 983 -2.19 -43.20 -22.68
C THR A 983 -2.59 -43.85 -24.01
N CYS A 984 -3.65 -43.37 -24.66
CA CYS A 984 -4.06 -43.84 -25.99
C CYS A 984 -3.00 -43.60 -27.09
N GLU A 985 -2.25 -42.50 -27.00
CA GLU A 985 -1.15 -42.16 -27.91
C GLU A 985 0.07 -43.08 -27.64
N ALA A 986 0.44 -43.29 -26.37
CA ALA A 986 1.52 -44.19 -25.98
C ALA A 986 1.27 -45.66 -26.36
N LEU A 987 0.02 -46.14 -26.24
CA LEU A 987 -0.36 -47.49 -26.69
C LEU A 987 -0.20 -47.66 -28.21
N GLN A 988 -0.42 -46.60 -28.98
CA GLN A 988 -0.22 -46.62 -30.43
C GLN A 988 1.27 -46.77 -30.75
N GLU A 989 2.09 -45.97 -30.11
CA GLU A 989 3.54 -45.97 -30.27
C GLU A 989 4.16 -47.32 -29.88
N GLU A 990 3.70 -47.95 -28.78
CA GLU A 990 4.18 -49.28 -28.36
C GLU A 990 3.84 -50.38 -29.38
N VAL A 991 2.63 -50.36 -29.96
CA VAL A 991 2.24 -51.30 -31.02
C VAL A 991 3.08 -51.10 -32.27
N THR A 992 3.36 -49.85 -32.64
CA THR A 992 4.21 -49.50 -33.80
C THR A 992 5.64 -50.01 -33.59
N LEU A 993 6.23 -49.78 -32.40
CA LEU A 993 7.58 -50.24 -32.08
C LEU A 993 7.69 -51.77 -32.02
N LYS A 994 6.71 -52.47 -31.40
CA LYS A 994 6.71 -53.94 -31.39
C LYS A 994 6.51 -54.56 -32.77
N THR A 995 5.74 -53.89 -33.64
CA THR A 995 5.60 -54.31 -35.05
C THR A 995 6.91 -54.13 -35.81
N GLN A 996 7.64 -53.03 -35.58
CA GLN A 996 8.99 -52.81 -36.15
C GLN A 996 10.00 -53.86 -35.67
N VAL A 997 9.95 -54.27 -34.40
CA VAL A 997 10.81 -55.35 -33.87
C VAL A 997 10.54 -56.70 -34.54
N SER A 998 9.28 -57.02 -34.84
CA SER A 998 8.90 -58.27 -35.52
C SER A 998 9.31 -58.31 -37.00
N LEU A 999 9.36 -57.14 -37.66
CA LEU A 999 9.77 -57.00 -39.07
C LEU A 999 11.30 -57.04 -39.26
N LEU A 1000 12.09 -56.70 -38.25
CA LEU A 1000 13.56 -56.59 -38.32
C LEU A 1000 14.31 -57.92 -38.07
N GLY A 1001 13.76 -59.04 -38.55
CA GLY A 1001 14.33 -60.37 -38.38
C GLY A 1001 15.88 -60.41 -38.46
N SER A 1002 16.50 -60.91 -37.40
CA SER A 1002 17.94 -61.30 -37.30
C SER A 1002 19.05 -60.21 -37.32
N LYS A 1003 18.77 -58.93 -36.97
CA LYS A 1003 19.85 -57.95 -36.64
C LYS A 1003 19.93 -57.66 -35.12
N PRO A 1004 20.99 -58.07 -34.39
CA PRO A 1004 21.05 -58.01 -32.92
C PRO A 1004 21.12 -56.60 -32.32
N SER A 1005 21.80 -55.66 -33.00
CA SER A 1005 22.03 -54.29 -32.51
C SER A 1005 20.75 -53.45 -32.51
N ASP A 1006 20.00 -53.48 -33.61
CA ASP A 1006 18.82 -52.63 -33.81
C ASP A 1006 17.61 -53.13 -32.99
N THR A 1007 17.51 -54.45 -32.82
CA THR A 1007 16.47 -55.07 -31.96
C THR A 1007 16.70 -54.81 -30.48
N GLN A 1008 17.95 -54.68 -30.00
CA GLN A 1008 18.23 -54.26 -28.62
C GLN A 1008 17.84 -52.81 -28.34
N ARG A 1009 18.09 -51.89 -29.27
CA ARG A 1009 17.71 -50.47 -29.13
C ARG A 1009 16.19 -50.33 -29.04
N LEU A 1010 15.45 -50.96 -29.95
CA LEU A 1010 13.98 -50.94 -29.95
C LEU A 1010 13.38 -51.61 -28.70
N ARG A 1011 13.99 -52.68 -28.18
CA ARG A 1011 13.57 -53.30 -26.90
C ARG A 1011 13.80 -52.37 -25.70
N ARG A 1012 14.88 -51.57 -25.69
CA ARG A 1012 15.11 -50.55 -24.65
C ARG A 1012 14.05 -49.43 -24.72
N ASP A 1013 13.65 -49.03 -25.92
CA ASP A 1013 12.63 -47.99 -26.10
C ASP A 1013 11.21 -48.49 -25.75
N ILE A 1014 10.87 -49.75 -26.07
CA ILE A 1014 9.65 -50.41 -25.56
C ILE A 1014 9.66 -50.45 -24.02
N ASN A 1015 10.80 -50.78 -23.39
CA ASN A 1015 10.91 -50.79 -21.93
C ASN A 1015 10.82 -49.40 -21.30
N ARG A 1016 11.28 -48.34 -21.99
CA ARG A 1016 11.11 -46.95 -21.57
C ARG A 1016 9.64 -46.51 -21.59
N ILE A 1017 8.88 -46.96 -22.60
CA ILE A 1017 7.43 -46.69 -22.73
C ILE A 1017 6.60 -47.55 -21.75
N GLN A 1018 7.07 -48.74 -21.37
CA GLN A 1018 6.40 -49.62 -20.40
C GLN A 1018 6.67 -49.23 -18.93
N LYS A 1019 7.80 -48.56 -18.61
CA LYS A 1019 8.16 -48.13 -17.24
C LYS A 1019 7.12 -47.23 -16.55
N PRO A 1020 6.43 -46.30 -17.25
CA PRO A 1020 5.30 -45.55 -16.69
C PRO A 1020 4.03 -46.40 -16.47
N ARG A 1021 3.89 -47.51 -17.21
CA ARG A 1021 2.67 -48.35 -17.27
C ARG A 1021 2.49 -49.22 -16.02
N THR A 1022 3.55 -49.50 -15.27
CA THR A 1022 3.52 -50.25 -14.00
C THR A 1022 2.98 -49.45 -12.81
N ARG A 1023 2.83 -48.12 -12.92
CA ARG A 1023 2.17 -47.31 -11.88
C ARG A 1023 0.65 -47.24 -12.01
N LEU A 1024 0.08 -47.54 -13.19
CA LEU A 1024 -1.36 -47.54 -13.44
C LEU A 1024 -2.02 -48.93 -13.36
N LYS A 1025 -1.25 -50.02 -13.44
CA LYS A 1025 -1.78 -51.39 -13.22
C LYS A 1025 -2.14 -51.69 -11.76
N HIS A 1026 -1.73 -50.85 -10.82
CA HIS A 1026 -2.05 -51.00 -9.38
C HIS A 1026 -3.15 -50.05 -8.87
N SER A 1027 -3.61 -49.08 -9.68
CA SER A 1027 -4.85 -48.37 -9.40
C SER A 1027 -5.96 -49.03 -10.20
N GLN A 1028 -6.83 -49.79 -9.52
CA GLN A 1028 -8.07 -50.29 -10.11
C GLN A 1028 -8.79 -49.12 -10.80
N ILE A 1029 -8.93 -49.20 -12.12
CA ILE A 1029 -9.99 -48.44 -12.82
C ILE A 1029 -11.29 -48.91 -12.17
N PRO A 1030 -12.05 -48.05 -11.48
CA PRO A 1030 -13.27 -48.47 -10.84
C PRO A 1030 -14.20 -48.99 -11.93
N ARG A 1031 -14.43 -50.31 -11.96
CA ARG A 1031 -15.59 -50.87 -12.65
C ARG A 1031 -16.81 -50.28 -11.95
N ALA A 1032 -17.38 -49.25 -12.54
CA ALA A 1032 -18.73 -48.81 -12.21
C ALA A 1032 -19.64 -50.03 -12.36
N LYS A 1033 -20.02 -50.62 -11.23
CA LYS A 1033 -21.11 -51.58 -11.18
C LYS A 1033 -22.36 -50.82 -11.60
N ILE A 1034 -22.81 -51.09 -12.81
CA ILE A 1034 -24.20 -50.89 -13.19
C ILE A 1034 -25.04 -51.70 -12.19
N ARG A 1035 -25.62 -51.04 -11.20
CA ARG A 1035 -26.76 -51.54 -10.45
C ARG A 1035 -27.91 -50.56 -10.66
N LYS A 1036 -28.90 -51.05 -11.40
CA LYS A 1036 -30.26 -50.52 -11.49
C LYS A 1036 -30.85 -50.40 -10.07
N GLY A 1037 -31.53 -49.30 -9.79
CA GLY A 1037 -32.48 -49.18 -8.68
C GLY A 1037 -32.31 -47.91 -7.83
N GLU A 1038 -33.10 -46.88 -8.15
CA GLU A 1038 -33.71 -45.97 -7.14
C GLU A 1038 -34.67 -46.76 -6.21
N PRO A 1039 -35.23 -46.21 -5.09
CA PRO A 1039 -35.32 -44.79 -4.68
C PRO A 1039 -35.06 -44.49 -3.17
N ALA A 1040 -34.97 -43.17 -2.88
CA ALA A 1040 -35.43 -42.38 -1.70
C ALA A 1040 -35.25 -42.87 -0.24
N ILE A 1041 -34.79 -41.96 0.64
CA ILE A 1041 -35.44 -41.45 1.89
C ILE A 1041 -34.41 -40.77 2.82
N GLU A 1042 -34.91 -39.75 3.50
CA GLU A 1042 -34.39 -38.81 4.52
C GLU A 1042 -33.50 -39.39 5.64
N ALA A 1043 -32.62 -38.53 6.20
CA ALA A 1043 -32.61 -38.09 7.62
C ALA A 1043 -31.20 -37.77 8.18
N GLU A 1044 -31.12 -36.57 8.74
CA GLU A 1044 -30.28 -35.97 9.78
C GLU A 1044 -29.10 -36.74 10.42
N SER A 1045 -27.94 -36.05 10.54
CA SER A 1045 -27.21 -35.89 11.82
C SER A 1045 -26.00 -34.92 11.68
N LYS A 1046 -25.98 -33.89 12.54
CA LYS A 1046 -24.83 -33.03 12.90
C LYS A 1046 -23.92 -33.77 13.92
N PRO A 1047 -22.83 -33.17 14.45
CA PRO A 1047 -21.66 -32.50 13.84
C PRO A 1047 -20.32 -33.05 14.43
N LEU A 1048 -19.15 -32.63 13.93
CA LEU A 1048 -17.96 -32.26 14.75
C LEU A 1048 -16.78 -31.75 13.90
N ASP A 1049 -16.03 -30.85 14.52
CA ASP A 1049 -15.12 -29.84 14.00
C ASP A 1049 -13.84 -30.31 13.29
N PHE A 1050 -13.40 -29.49 12.32
CA PHE A 1050 -12.00 -29.12 12.14
C PHE A 1050 -11.90 -27.66 11.68
N GLU A 1051 -11.24 -26.83 12.49
CA GLU A 1051 -10.85 -25.46 12.14
C GLU A 1051 -9.78 -25.43 11.04
N SER A 1052 -9.95 -24.54 10.05
CA SER A 1052 -8.87 -23.66 9.56
C SER A 1052 -9.37 -22.61 8.55
N ILE A 1053 -9.39 -21.38 9.07
CA ILE A 1053 -9.27 -20.00 8.56
C ILE A 1053 -9.16 -19.74 7.02
N PRO A 1054 -9.74 -18.62 6.53
CA PRO A 1054 -10.19 -18.41 5.16
C PRO A 1054 -9.24 -17.56 4.30
N ASN A 1055 -9.34 -17.67 2.98
CA ASN A 1055 -8.80 -16.68 2.04
C ASN A 1055 -9.65 -16.59 0.77
N ALA A 1056 -10.45 -15.52 0.65
CA ALA A 1056 -10.74 -14.84 -0.62
C ALA A 1056 -11.43 -13.48 -0.36
N ARG A 1057 -10.66 -12.39 -0.46
CA ARG A 1057 -11.10 -10.99 -0.32
C ARG A 1057 -12.06 -10.58 -1.45
N ASN A 1058 -13.16 -9.91 -1.10
CA ASN A 1058 -14.02 -9.16 -2.03
C ASN A 1058 -13.42 -7.75 -2.25
N GLU A 1059 -13.19 -7.32 -3.50
CA GLU A 1059 -12.74 -5.96 -3.84
C GLU A 1059 -13.90 -4.94 -3.78
N LYS A 1060 -13.68 -3.75 -3.22
CA LYS A 1060 -14.63 -2.62 -3.19
C LYS A 1060 -14.63 -1.85 -4.53
N THR A 1061 -15.78 -1.36 -4.97
CA THR A 1061 -15.96 -0.48 -6.16
C THR A 1061 -16.30 0.95 -5.74
N VAL A 1062 -15.90 1.96 -6.51
CA VAL A 1062 -16.15 3.39 -6.22
C VAL A 1062 -16.80 4.07 -7.43
N ARG A 1063 -17.70 5.03 -7.17
CA ARG A 1063 -18.46 5.78 -8.17
C ARG A 1063 -17.65 6.96 -8.72
N ILE A 1064 -17.49 7.03 -10.04
CA ILE A 1064 -16.59 7.99 -10.69
C ILE A 1064 -17.33 8.71 -11.82
N ARG A 1065 -17.25 10.05 -11.82
CA ARG A 1065 -17.83 10.94 -12.85
C ARG A 1065 -16.77 11.30 -13.89
N PHE A 1066 -17.04 11.10 -15.17
CA PHE A 1066 -16.17 11.47 -16.28
C PHE A 1066 -16.72 12.72 -16.96
N LYS A 1067 -15.94 13.80 -17.04
CA LYS A 1067 -16.32 15.03 -17.74
C LYS A 1067 -15.27 15.40 -18.79
N VAL A 1068 -15.69 15.70 -20.02
CA VAL A 1068 -14.79 16.15 -21.09
C VAL A 1068 -15.03 17.64 -21.32
N ASP A 1069 -13.97 18.44 -21.24
CA ASP A 1069 -14.08 19.89 -20.97
C ASP A 1069 -14.60 20.75 -22.15
N ARG A 1070 -14.86 20.13 -23.32
CA ARG A 1070 -15.43 20.80 -24.52
C ARG A 1070 -16.77 20.24 -24.97
N ASP A 1071 -17.28 19.21 -24.30
CA ASP A 1071 -18.51 18.54 -24.72
C ASP A 1071 -19.75 19.26 -24.17
N ARG A 1072 -20.81 19.40 -24.97
CA ARG A 1072 -22.10 19.97 -24.51
C ARG A 1072 -22.95 18.95 -23.73
N GLY A 1073 -22.47 17.70 -23.62
CA GLY A 1073 -23.07 16.63 -22.83
C GLY A 1073 -22.72 16.69 -21.34
N GLY A 1074 -23.65 16.26 -20.48
CA GLY A 1074 -23.42 16.15 -19.04
C GLY A 1074 -22.36 15.09 -18.67
N PRO A 1075 -21.79 15.13 -17.45
CA PRO A 1075 -20.79 14.17 -17.00
C PRO A 1075 -21.36 12.74 -16.94
N THR A 1076 -20.58 11.75 -17.39
CA THR A 1076 -20.98 10.33 -17.40
C THR A 1076 -20.55 9.65 -16.10
N GLU A 1077 -21.48 9.07 -15.33
CA GLU A 1077 -21.17 8.40 -14.05
C GLU A 1077 -21.01 6.88 -14.23
N VAL A 1078 -19.94 6.28 -13.69
CA VAL A 1078 -19.69 4.83 -13.75
C VAL A 1078 -19.07 4.31 -12.44
N ASP A 1079 -19.58 3.19 -11.93
CA ASP A 1079 -18.97 2.46 -10.81
C ASP A 1079 -17.83 1.56 -11.31
N LEU A 1080 -16.62 1.78 -10.80
CA LEU A 1080 -15.42 1.06 -11.21
C LEU A 1080 -14.70 0.44 -9.99
N SER A 1081 -14.21 -0.79 -10.14
CA SER A 1081 -13.20 -1.34 -9.21
C SER A 1081 -11.85 -0.71 -9.48
N ARG A 1082 -10.92 -0.82 -8.53
CA ARG A 1082 -9.54 -0.33 -8.68
C ARG A 1082 -8.90 -0.73 -10.01
N SER A 1083 -8.87 -2.04 -10.27
CA SER A 1083 -8.28 -2.57 -11.50
C SER A 1083 -8.95 -2.05 -12.77
N LYS A 1084 -10.27 -1.74 -12.71
CA LYS A 1084 -11.02 -1.27 -13.87
C LYS A 1084 -10.85 0.22 -14.11
N LEU A 1085 -10.74 1.02 -13.06
CA LEU A 1085 -10.39 2.43 -13.16
C LEU A 1085 -9.00 2.60 -13.77
N GLU A 1086 -7.99 1.89 -13.26
CA GLU A 1086 -6.63 1.91 -13.78
C GLU A 1086 -6.62 1.58 -15.29
N ASP A 1087 -7.40 0.58 -15.71
CA ASP A 1087 -7.53 0.19 -17.12
C ASP A 1087 -8.24 1.24 -18.00
N VAL A 1088 -9.24 1.95 -17.47
CA VAL A 1088 -9.91 3.06 -18.17
C VAL A 1088 -8.94 4.23 -18.35
N LEU A 1089 -8.26 4.66 -17.28
CA LEU A 1089 -7.33 5.80 -17.32
C LEU A 1089 -6.11 5.51 -18.21
N ARG A 1090 -5.61 4.27 -18.22
CA ARG A 1090 -4.57 3.83 -19.18
C ARG A 1090 -5.05 3.83 -20.63
N ARG A 1091 -6.35 3.64 -20.89
CA ARG A 1091 -6.91 3.73 -22.26
C ARG A 1091 -7.07 5.19 -22.67
N CYS A 1092 -7.58 6.05 -21.79
CA CYS A 1092 -7.65 7.49 -22.01
C CYS A 1092 -6.26 8.08 -22.31
N LYS A 1093 -5.26 7.78 -21.47
CA LYS A 1093 -3.87 8.25 -21.66
C LYS A 1093 -3.26 7.76 -22.96
N ARG A 1094 -3.56 6.52 -23.39
CA ARG A 1094 -3.12 5.98 -24.70
C ARG A 1094 -3.74 6.69 -25.89
N GLN A 1095 -4.89 7.32 -25.70
CA GLN A 1095 -5.60 8.10 -26.70
C GLN A 1095 -5.32 9.60 -26.59
N GLY A 1096 -4.35 10.02 -25.77
CA GLY A 1096 -3.98 11.45 -25.62
C GLY A 1096 -4.88 12.24 -24.68
N LEU A 1097 -5.82 11.59 -24.00
CA LEU A 1097 -6.64 12.20 -22.94
C LEU A 1097 -5.87 12.16 -21.62
N ILE A 1098 -5.57 13.32 -21.06
CA ILE A 1098 -4.93 13.43 -19.75
C ILE A 1098 -6.05 13.55 -18.70
N PRO A 1099 -6.18 12.60 -17.77
CA PRO A 1099 -7.13 12.72 -16.67
C PRO A 1099 -6.61 13.73 -15.66
N HIS A 1100 -7.48 14.61 -15.17
CA HIS A 1100 -7.22 15.53 -14.08
C HIS A 1100 -8.20 15.27 -12.94
N ASP A 1101 -7.76 15.51 -11.71
CA ASP A 1101 -8.64 15.55 -10.55
C ASP A 1101 -9.49 16.84 -10.54
N THR A 1102 -10.37 16.97 -9.54
CA THR A 1102 -11.23 18.15 -9.35
C THR A 1102 -10.45 19.44 -9.06
N GLY A 1103 -9.15 19.35 -8.72
CA GLY A 1103 -8.25 20.47 -8.52
C GLY A 1103 -7.39 20.80 -9.75
N GLY A 1104 -7.60 20.14 -10.89
CA GLY A 1104 -6.87 20.37 -12.14
C GLY A 1104 -5.49 19.68 -12.20
N LYS A 1105 -5.15 18.80 -11.27
CA LYS A 1105 -3.87 18.09 -11.26
C LYS A 1105 -3.95 16.81 -12.11
N ALA A 1106 -2.97 16.63 -12.99
CA ALA A 1106 -2.91 15.44 -13.86
C ALA A 1106 -2.79 14.16 -13.01
N MET A 1107 -3.69 13.21 -13.22
CA MET A 1107 -3.75 11.94 -12.52
C MET A 1107 -2.92 10.89 -13.26
N VAL A 1108 -2.13 10.13 -12.50
CA VAL A 1108 -1.44 8.94 -13.00
C VAL A 1108 -2.38 7.74 -12.80
N PRO A 1109 -2.59 6.86 -13.80
CA PRO A 1109 -3.55 5.77 -13.70
C PRO A 1109 -3.36 4.90 -12.45
N GLU A 1110 -2.11 4.62 -12.08
CA GLU A 1110 -1.70 3.78 -10.95
C GLU A 1110 -2.02 4.40 -9.57
N ASP A 1111 -2.05 5.74 -9.48
CA ASP A 1111 -2.27 6.49 -8.23
C ASP A 1111 -3.71 7.01 -8.10
N ALA A 1112 -4.49 6.89 -9.19
CA ALA A 1112 -5.83 7.46 -9.26
C ALA A 1112 -6.78 6.94 -8.17
N TRP A 1113 -6.62 5.67 -7.76
CA TRP A 1113 -7.42 5.09 -6.69
C TRP A 1113 -7.12 5.69 -5.32
N ASP A 1114 -5.88 6.10 -5.08
CA ASP A 1114 -5.46 6.68 -3.80
C ASP A 1114 -5.95 8.13 -3.67
N ILE A 1115 -6.13 8.83 -4.80
CA ILE A 1115 -6.74 10.17 -4.87
C ILE A 1115 -8.25 10.12 -4.57
N ILE A 1116 -8.92 9.02 -4.94
CA ILE A 1116 -10.39 8.89 -4.92
C ILE A 1116 -10.97 8.59 -3.53
N ASN A 1117 -10.15 8.14 -2.58
CA ASN A 1117 -10.62 7.56 -1.32
C ASN A 1117 -11.18 8.56 -0.27
N ALA A 1118 -11.22 9.87 -0.55
CA ALA A 1118 -11.65 10.86 0.45
C ALA A 1118 -13.18 10.98 0.60
N ASP A 1119 -13.97 11.05 -0.49
CA ASP A 1119 -15.32 11.66 -0.41
C ASP A 1119 -16.46 10.84 -1.08
N GLY A 1120 -16.24 9.57 -1.45
CA GLY A 1120 -17.30 8.66 -1.90
C GLY A 1120 -17.90 8.91 -3.31
N THR A 1121 -17.60 10.04 -3.96
CA THR A 1121 -17.84 10.27 -5.41
C THR A 1121 -16.79 11.24 -5.95
N PHE A 1122 -15.98 10.80 -6.93
CA PHE A 1122 -14.92 11.63 -7.52
C PHE A 1122 -15.22 11.97 -8.97
N THR A 1123 -15.04 13.23 -9.37
CA THR A 1123 -15.15 13.67 -10.77
C THR A 1123 -13.76 13.75 -11.40
N VAL A 1124 -13.52 12.97 -12.45
CA VAL A 1124 -12.31 13.00 -13.28
C VAL A 1124 -12.61 13.83 -14.53
N VAL A 1125 -11.85 14.90 -14.73
CA VAL A 1125 -12.00 15.81 -15.88
C VAL A 1125 -10.93 15.47 -16.90
N PHE A 1126 -11.31 15.34 -18.18
CA PHE A 1126 -10.39 15.08 -19.29
C PHE A 1126 -10.33 16.29 -20.20
N HIS A 1127 -9.12 16.77 -20.47
CA HIS A 1127 -8.89 17.75 -21.53
C HIS A 1127 -8.52 17.01 -22.83
N LEU A 1128 -9.25 17.32 -23.92
CA LEU A 1128 -8.98 16.80 -25.26
C LEU A 1128 -7.86 17.61 -25.94
N LEU A 1129 -6.88 16.91 -26.50
CA LEU A 1129 -5.94 17.47 -27.49
C LEU A 1129 -6.38 17.21 -28.94
N GLN A 1130 -7.29 16.26 -29.18
CA GLN A 1130 -7.94 15.94 -30.48
C GLN A 1130 -9.32 15.32 -30.24
N ASP A 1131 -10.26 15.43 -31.19
CA ASP A 1131 -11.65 14.97 -31.07
C ASP A 1131 -11.75 13.44 -30.95
N ILE A 1132 -12.14 12.94 -29.78
CA ILE A 1132 -12.37 11.53 -29.49
C ILE A 1132 -13.70 11.38 -28.76
N ASP A 1133 -14.56 10.52 -29.30
CA ASP A 1133 -15.89 10.22 -28.74
C ASP A 1133 -15.75 9.22 -27.58
N VAL A 1134 -16.02 9.66 -26.35
CA VAL A 1134 -15.91 8.85 -25.12
C VAL A 1134 -17.31 8.42 -24.68
N ASP A 1135 -17.76 7.25 -25.13
CA ASP A 1135 -19.07 6.69 -24.78
C ASP A 1135 -19.03 5.72 -23.58
N GLU A 1136 -20.20 5.35 -23.06
CA GLU A 1136 -20.32 4.38 -21.95
C GLU A 1136 -19.71 3.00 -22.32
N GLY A 1137 -19.70 2.66 -23.62
CA GLY A 1137 -19.12 1.45 -24.17
C GLY A 1137 -17.58 1.41 -24.06
N PHE A 1138 -16.92 2.53 -24.30
CA PHE A 1138 -15.49 2.72 -24.10
C PHE A 1138 -15.12 2.48 -22.64
N LEU A 1139 -15.89 3.04 -21.71
CA LEU A 1139 -15.67 2.87 -20.26
C LEU A 1139 -15.84 1.40 -19.83
N ARG A 1140 -16.77 0.63 -20.42
CA ARG A 1140 -17.12 -0.72 -19.96
C ARG A 1140 -16.39 -1.91 -20.65
N ARG A 1141 -15.80 -1.76 -21.85
CA ARG A 1141 -15.24 -2.89 -22.64
C ARG A 1141 -14.06 -3.65 -21.98
N ARG A 1142 -14.14 -4.99 -21.93
CA ARG A 1142 -13.03 -5.94 -21.66
C ARG A 1142 -12.47 -6.49 -22.98
N LYS A 1143 -11.15 -6.70 -23.09
CA LYS A 1143 -10.46 -7.30 -24.25
C LYS A 1143 -11.12 -8.62 -24.70
N ARG A 1144 -11.72 -8.65 -25.90
CA ARG A 1144 -11.89 -9.89 -26.69
C ARG A 1144 -10.76 -9.96 -27.72
N LYS A 1145 -9.94 -11.01 -27.67
CA LYS A 1145 -8.97 -11.35 -28.73
C LYS A 1145 -9.75 -11.78 -29.99
N LYS A 1146 -9.53 -11.12 -31.12
CA LYS A 1146 -9.84 -11.66 -32.47
C LYS A 1146 -8.54 -12.21 -33.09
N LYS A 1147 -8.58 -13.45 -33.59
CA LYS A 1147 -7.58 -14.04 -34.51
C LYS A 1147 -7.83 -13.53 -35.95
N PRO A 1148 -6.80 -13.44 -36.81
CA PRO A 1148 -6.99 -13.34 -38.26
C PRO A 1148 -6.71 -14.66 -39.00
N ASN A 1149 -7.28 -14.73 -40.22
CA ASN A 1149 -7.27 -15.74 -41.31
C ASN A 1149 -8.44 -16.73 -41.25
N SER A 1150 -9.35 -16.80 -42.24
CA SER A 1150 -9.32 -16.62 -43.72
C SER A 1150 -10.75 -16.48 -44.30
N PRO A 1151 -11.03 -16.45 -45.63
CA PRO A 1151 -10.49 -15.69 -46.78
C PRO A 1151 -11.60 -14.84 -47.50
N LYS A 1152 -11.23 -14.05 -48.53
CA LYS A 1152 -12.13 -13.24 -49.39
C LYS A 1152 -13.19 -14.07 -50.14
N PRO A 1153 -14.34 -13.46 -50.49
CA PRO A 1153 -14.98 -13.67 -51.79
C PRO A 1153 -15.09 -12.36 -52.61
N THR A 1154 -15.04 -12.57 -53.91
CA THR A 1154 -15.11 -11.64 -55.05
C THR A 1154 -16.50 -11.03 -55.28
N GLU A 1155 -16.50 -10.00 -56.13
CA GLU A 1155 -17.58 -9.14 -56.62
C GLU A 1155 -18.84 -9.84 -57.18
N GLU A 1156 -19.89 -9.04 -57.38
CA GLU A 1156 -21.19 -9.27 -58.06
C GLU A 1156 -22.36 -9.83 -57.23
N LYS A 1157 -23.19 -8.92 -56.69
CA LYS A 1157 -24.65 -8.85 -56.95
C LYS A 1157 -25.33 -7.76 -56.11
N ASP A 1158 -25.29 -6.53 -56.63
CA ASP A 1158 -26.45 -5.65 -56.54
C ASP A 1158 -27.38 -6.02 -57.70
N LYS A 1159 -28.56 -6.57 -57.38
CA LYS A 1159 -29.83 -6.43 -58.11
C LYS A 1159 -30.85 -7.44 -57.58
N ASN A 1160 -32.02 -6.91 -57.25
CA ASN A 1160 -33.30 -7.59 -57.07
C ASN A 1160 -33.54 -8.24 -55.70
N GLU A 1161 -34.10 -7.44 -54.78
CA GLU A 1161 -35.26 -7.88 -53.98
C GLU A 1161 -35.99 -6.65 -53.41
N ALA A 1162 -36.42 -5.79 -54.34
CA ALA A 1162 -37.58 -4.92 -54.19
C ALA A 1162 -38.63 -5.39 -55.21
N LEU A 1163 -39.19 -6.57 -54.95
CA LEU A 1163 -40.26 -7.30 -55.65
C LEU A 1163 -40.33 -8.62 -54.86
N GLU A 1164 -41.05 -8.72 -53.76
CA GLU A 1164 -42.47 -9.11 -53.81
C GLU A 1164 -43.20 -8.70 -52.52
N ILE A 1165 -43.90 -7.57 -52.62
CA ILE A 1165 -45.16 -7.31 -51.90
C ILE A 1165 -46.35 -7.90 -52.69
N LEU A 1166 -46.10 -8.79 -53.67
CA LEU A 1166 -47.14 -9.20 -54.62
C LEU A 1166 -47.27 -10.70 -54.87
N GLN A 1167 -47.10 -11.53 -53.85
CA GLN A 1167 -47.81 -12.80 -53.83
C GLN A 1167 -47.99 -13.27 -52.38
N TYR A 1168 -49.15 -12.96 -51.81
CA TYR A 1168 -50.29 -13.89 -51.77
C TYR A 1168 -50.28 -14.55 -50.38
N ILE A 1169 -51.09 -14.12 -49.41
CA ILE A 1169 -52.50 -14.54 -49.35
C ILE A 1169 -52.68 -15.87 -50.07
N LEU A 1170 -52.15 -16.98 -49.54
CA LEU A 1170 -52.72 -18.31 -49.70
C LEU A 1170 -52.00 -19.26 -48.73
N ASN A 1171 -52.75 -19.75 -47.74
CA ASN A 1171 -52.52 -20.96 -46.94
C ASN A 1171 -51.49 -20.79 -45.80
N GLY A 1172 -51.84 -20.69 -44.51
CA GLY A 1172 -53.00 -21.27 -43.83
C GLY A 1172 -52.69 -22.71 -43.40
N THR A 1173 -52.01 -22.85 -42.25
CA THR A 1173 -52.18 -23.80 -41.13
C THR A 1173 -50.89 -23.86 -40.33
#